data_AF-A0A1M3EAU1-F1
#
_entry.id   AF-A0A1M3EAU1-F1
#
_cell.length_a   1.000
_cell.length_b   1.000
_cell.length_c   1.000
_cell.angle_alpha   90.00
_cell.angle_beta   90.00
_cell.angle_gamma   90.00
#
_symmetry.space_group_name_H-M   'P 1'
#
loop_
_entity.id
_entity.type
_entity.pdbx_description
1 polymer ?
#
loop_
_entity_poly.entity_id
_entity_poly.type
_entity_poly.pdbx_seq_one_letter_code
_entity_poly.pdbx_strand_id
1 'polypeptide(L)'
;MKKLILMGLAISGIGTVAFAQNPAWQPKVISASVAYPAFGFKLEAARLQTVLTAAGNTHLNAGVLELPSPEGKTRSFKVWRNTLIPAALQSKFPDVWSFSGTSTDNQSVTIKLEYSPRGLYAMVFDGEQTYFIDPADVGSNEYKAYWKSDAQINPLNEVACQVEENIDNSGAPAGRTKVAGFTLGSIKRTYRLALSCTGEYAEAVAGVNPTKQAVFAAMVTTMNRVNGIYERELAVTMQFIANNDLVIYTDATTDPFTANNNGDQLLGQNQSNTSSVIGNANYDIGHIFSTGAGGVAILGSVCQNNVKARGVTGRPSPVGDPFDVDYVSHEMGHQFGADHSFNKCTGTENASTAYEPGGGSTIMGYAGICGSVNNLQTNSNDYFHKTSLGEINEWLENGNVGSCPTTQAGYTAPTFTVGTNEYQIPLQTPFELDFPVVTPAGTNTTVLTNMEQYNLGNYRSDETESASFGNGPSFRSFTPNADNYRSFPRNTILRGGLLTTKGERLTTVERAYRIAYNAREIHADGYGTINSANSFTNINAVGNTGPFRILYPSQNDSIIRNSVTTIHWDVANSDVAPINCSNVDIYLSTDGGATFPLVLAQNVPNTGSADVTIPDLAINTARIKIKASGNIFFSFSRMNVVIGNTASIFDTTNTTSVRDVVKENPINIYPNPAMDILNVELQTLKAQEGKLALVNAVGQVVWTGTISRSNAALKINTAQLAQGIYILKYKNNAGEDFYRKVSVLK
;
A
#
# COMPACT_ATOMS: atom_id res chain seq x y z
N MET A 1 -50.85 40.79 -56.40
CA MET A 1 -49.49 40.75 -56.99
C MET A 1 -48.62 39.83 -56.13
N LYS A 2 -47.98 38.81 -56.76
CA LYS A 2 -46.88 37.94 -56.28
C LYS A 2 -47.15 37.09 -55.02
N LYS A 3 -47.36 35.76 -55.13
CA LYS A 3 -46.36 34.65 -55.10
C LYS A 3 -45.52 34.66 -53.79
N LEU A 4 -45.27 33.59 -53.02
CA LEU A 4 -45.48 32.14 -53.08
C LEU A 4 -44.99 31.57 -51.71
N ILE A 5 -45.70 30.59 -51.12
CA ILE A 5 -45.25 29.33 -50.49
C ILE A 5 -43.94 29.31 -49.64
N LEU A 6 -44.01 28.83 -48.38
CA LEU A 6 -43.38 27.56 -47.94
C LEU A 6 -43.84 27.08 -46.55
N MET A 7 -44.08 25.76 -46.47
CA MET A 7 -44.47 24.95 -45.32
C MET A 7 -43.54 25.06 -44.10
N GLY A 8 -44.12 25.11 -42.90
CA GLY A 8 -43.51 24.71 -41.64
C GLY A 8 -44.23 23.48 -41.09
N LEU A 9 -43.55 22.34 -41.08
CA LEU A 9 -43.97 21.10 -40.42
C LEU A 9 -43.98 21.34 -38.89
N ALA A 10 -45.15 21.23 -38.25
CA ALA A 10 -45.25 21.20 -36.80
C ALA A 10 -44.95 19.78 -36.30
N ILE A 11 -43.71 19.54 -35.87
CA ILE A 11 -43.36 18.34 -35.08
C ILE A 11 -43.67 18.70 -33.63
N SER A 12 -44.73 18.10 -33.09
CA SER A 12 -45.06 18.10 -31.68
C SER A 12 -43.90 17.47 -30.89
N GLY A 13 -43.21 18.30 -30.10
CA GLY A 13 -42.18 17.85 -29.18
C GLY A 13 -42.78 16.92 -28.13
N ILE A 14 -42.45 15.64 -28.22
CA ILE A 14 -42.52 14.73 -27.07
C ILE A 14 -41.33 15.10 -26.20
N GLY A 15 -41.58 15.89 -25.17
CA GLY A 15 -40.64 16.04 -24.07
C GLY A 15 -40.39 14.67 -23.47
N THR A 16 -39.20 14.11 -23.68
CA THR A 16 -38.71 12.96 -22.94
C THR A 16 -38.53 13.40 -21.50
N VAL A 17 -39.55 13.15 -20.67
CA VAL A 17 -39.39 13.15 -19.22
C VAL A 17 -38.41 12.02 -18.93
N ALA A 18 -37.18 12.38 -18.55
CA ALA A 18 -36.23 11.41 -18.05
C ALA A 18 -36.84 10.81 -16.77
N PHE A 19 -37.32 9.57 -16.84
CA PHE A 19 -37.59 8.79 -15.64
C PHE A 19 -36.25 8.67 -14.91
N ALA A 20 -36.11 9.39 -13.79
CA ALA A 20 -35.04 9.14 -12.84
C ALA A 20 -35.18 7.67 -12.39
N GLN A 21 -34.35 6.79 -12.97
CA GLN A 21 -34.32 5.40 -12.52
C GLN A 21 -33.78 5.40 -11.09
N ASN A 22 -34.46 4.71 -10.18
CA ASN A 22 -33.95 4.52 -8.82
C ASN A 22 -32.52 3.95 -8.91
N PRO A 23 -31.57 4.47 -8.11
CA PRO A 23 -30.19 4.00 -8.15
C PRO A 23 -30.14 2.52 -7.76
N ALA A 24 -29.16 1.80 -8.30
CA ALA A 24 -29.01 0.35 -8.06
C ALA A 24 -28.74 0.01 -6.59
N TRP A 25 -28.42 1.01 -5.76
CA TRP A 25 -28.10 0.85 -4.36
C TRP A 25 -28.63 2.00 -3.48
N GLN A 26 -28.75 1.74 -2.18
CA GLN A 26 -29.13 2.73 -1.15
C GLN A 26 -28.26 2.57 0.09
N PRO A 27 -27.76 3.67 0.71
CA PRO A 27 -27.00 3.59 1.96
C PRO A 27 -27.78 2.87 3.07
N LYS A 28 -27.08 2.08 3.88
CA LYS A 28 -27.65 1.33 5.00
C LYS A 28 -26.62 1.13 6.09
N VAL A 29 -26.99 1.36 7.34
CA VAL A 29 -26.18 0.92 8.48
C VAL A 29 -26.22 -0.60 8.53
N ILE A 30 -25.06 -1.25 8.36
CA ILE A 30 -24.94 -2.72 8.44
C ILE A 30 -25.03 -3.15 9.91
N SER A 31 -25.80 -4.20 10.16
CA SER A 31 -26.04 -4.74 11.51
C SER A 31 -24.88 -5.62 12.02
N ALA A 32 -24.06 -6.15 11.11
CA ALA A 32 -22.91 -6.99 11.42
C ALA A 32 -21.73 -6.14 11.90
N SER A 33 -21.11 -6.51 13.03
CA SER A 33 -19.88 -5.88 13.52
C SER A 33 -18.72 -6.26 12.60
N VAL A 34 -18.41 -5.42 11.63
CA VAL A 34 -17.17 -5.53 10.87
C VAL A 34 -16.05 -4.92 11.74
N ALA A 35 -14.94 -5.64 11.92
CA ALA A 35 -13.82 -5.19 12.76
C ALA A 35 -13.01 -4.01 12.16
N TYR A 36 -13.44 -3.52 11.00
CA TYR A 36 -12.76 -2.50 10.21
C TYR A 36 -13.78 -1.56 9.55
N PRO A 37 -13.36 -0.34 9.15
CA PRO A 37 -14.24 0.62 8.46
C PRO A 37 -14.85 0.02 7.18
N ALA A 38 -16.17 0.15 7.04
CA ALA A 38 -16.89 -0.29 5.84
C ALA A 38 -18.11 0.60 5.58
N PHE A 39 -18.40 0.86 4.31
CA PHE A 39 -19.62 1.54 3.89
C PHE A 39 -20.71 0.53 3.60
N GLY A 40 -21.83 0.68 4.28
CA GLY A 40 -22.98 -0.20 4.17
C GLY A 40 -24.03 0.25 3.20
N PHE A 41 -24.60 -0.69 2.45
CA PHE A 41 -25.66 -0.41 1.48
C PHE A 41 -26.54 -1.63 1.20
N LYS A 42 -27.70 -1.37 0.58
CA LYS A 42 -28.58 -2.38 -0.01
C LYS A 42 -28.53 -2.29 -1.53
N LEU A 43 -28.56 -3.43 -2.21
CA LEU A 43 -28.76 -3.49 -3.65
C LEU A 43 -30.23 -3.70 -3.99
N GLU A 44 -30.69 -3.04 -5.05
CA GLU A 44 -31.99 -3.31 -5.68
C GLU A 44 -31.82 -4.50 -6.63
N ALA A 45 -32.30 -5.67 -6.19
CA ALA A 45 -32.01 -6.94 -6.86
C ALA A 45 -32.56 -7.01 -8.30
N ALA A 46 -33.75 -6.45 -8.54
CA ALA A 46 -34.37 -6.49 -9.87
C ALA A 46 -33.57 -5.62 -10.87
N ARG A 47 -33.09 -4.46 -10.42
CA ARG A 47 -32.24 -3.57 -11.22
C ARG A 47 -30.88 -4.21 -11.49
N LEU A 48 -30.25 -4.77 -10.48
CA LEU A 48 -28.98 -5.48 -10.64
C LEU A 48 -29.12 -6.61 -11.66
N GLN A 49 -30.12 -7.47 -11.49
CA GLN A 49 -30.38 -8.58 -12.38
C GLN A 49 -30.65 -8.11 -13.82
N THR A 50 -31.41 -7.02 -13.99
CA THR A 50 -31.68 -6.42 -15.31
C THR A 50 -30.40 -5.97 -16.01
N VAL A 51 -29.52 -5.26 -15.30
CA VAL A 51 -28.24 -4.77 -15.88
C VAL A 51 -27.33 -5.94 -16.24
N LEU A 52 -27.20 -6.91 -15.35
CA LEU A 52 -26.29 -8.06 -15.53
C LEU A 52 -26.78 -9.06 -16.59
N THR A 53 -28.10 -9.24 -16.75
CA THR A 53 -28.65 -10.08 -17.84
C THR A 53 -28.60 -9.39 -19.20
N ALA A 54 -28.68 -8.06 -19.25
CA ALA A 54 -28.54 -7.29 -20.49
C ALA A 54 -27.09 -7.13 -20.94
N ALA A 55 -26.11 -7.32 -20.06
CA ALA A 55 -24.70 -7.20 -20.37
C ALA A 55 -24.26 -8.26 -21.40
N GLY A 56 -23.62 -7.82 -22.49
CA GLY A 56 -23.07 -8.69 -23.51
C GLY A 56 -21.80 -9.42 -23.06
N ASN A 57 -21.20 -10.19 -23.97
CA ASN A 57 -20.01 -11.01 -23.71
C ASN A 57 -18.69 -10.27 -24.01
N THR A 58 -18.74 -8.98 -24.34
CA THR A 58 -17.56 -8.16 -24.65
C THR A 58 -17.74 -6.74 -24.16
N HIS A 59 -16.64 -6.03 -23.96
CA HIS A 59 -16.64 -4.61 -23.57
C HIS A 59 -17.38 -3.69 -24.55
N LEU A 60 -17.56 -4.12 -25.81
CA LEU A 60 -18.30 -3.36 -26.84
C LEU A 60 -19.81 -3.35 -26.59
N ASN A 61 -20.33 -4.34 -25.85
CA ASN A 61 -21.75 -4.50 -25.53
C ASN A 61 -21.96 -4.49 -24.01
N ALA A 62 -21.31 -3.56 -23.30
CA ALA A 62 -21.36 -3.47 -21.85
C ALA A 62 -22.66 -2.84 -21.33
N GLY A 63 -23.18 -3.36 -20.21
CA GLY A 63 -24.19 -2.67 -19.40
C GLY A 63 -23.54 -1.63 -18.48
N VAL A 64 -24.30 -0.65 -18.00
CA VAL A 64 -23.80 0.32 -17.00
C VAL A 64 -24.35 -0.04 -15.63
N LEU A 65 -23.45 -0.28 -14.68
CA LEU A 65 -23.76 -0.60 -13.29
C LEU A 65 -23.18 0.46 -12.36
N GLU A 66 -24.00 0.96 -11.45
CA GLU A 66 -23.58 1.89 -10.40
C GLU A 66 -23.40 1.16 -9.08
N LEU A 67 -22.24 1.35 -8.45
CA LEU A 67 -21.90 0.77 -7.14
C LEU A 67 -21.23 1.83 -6.25
N PRO A 68 -21.36 1.75 -4.92
CA PRO A 68 -20.69 2.66 -4.01
C PRO A 68 -19.21 2.31 -3.82
N SER A 69 -18.36 3.33 -3.65
CA SER A 69 -17.02 3.20 -3.09
C SER A 69 -17.07 3.09 -1.54
N PRO A 70 -15.96 2.75 -0.87
CA PRO A 70 -15.88 2.72 0.59
C PRO A 70 -16.16 4.07 1.28
N GLU A 71 -16.08 5.20 0.56
CA GLU A 71 -16.48 6.52 1.06
C GLU A 71 -17.96 6.85 0.82
N GLY A 72 -18.73 5.91 0.27
CA GLY A 72 -20.15 6.08 -0.03
C GLY A 72 -20.43 6.91 -1.28
N LYS A 73 -19.45 7.05 -2.18
CA LYS A 73 -19.62 7.76 -3.47
C LYS A 73 -20.02 6.79 -4.57
N THR A 74 -20.97 7.18 -5.41
CA THR A 74 -21.34 6.38 -6.60
C THR A 74 -20.20 6.34 -7.61
N ARG A 75 -19.87 5.15 -8.10
CA ARG A 75 -19.04 4.92 -9.30
C ARG A 75 -19.84 4.15 -10.35
N SER A 76 -19.66 4.54 -11.61
CA SER A 76 -20.34 3.93 -12.77
C SER A 76 -19.37 3.07 -13.57
N PHE A 77 -19.71 1.80 -13.76
CA PHE A 77 -18.90 0.82 -14.48
C PHE A 77 -19.60 0.33 -15.74
N LYS A 78 -18.85 0.25 -16.84
CA LYS A 78 -19.23 -0.53 -18.03
C LYS A 78 -18.89 -1.98 -17.75
N VAL A 79 -19.88 -2.85 -17.62
CA VAL A 79 -19.71 -4.27 -17.25
C VAL A 79 -20.16 -5.22 -18.37
N TRP A 80 -19.41 -6.30 -18.58
CA TRP A 80 -19.70 -7.36 -19.55
C TRP A 80 -19.38 -8.74 -18.96
N ARG A 81 -20.02 -9.79 -19.47
CA ARG A 81 -19.74 -11.17 -19.07
C ARG A 81 -18.32 -11.54 -19.48
N ASN A 82 -17.55 -12.08 -18.54
CA ASN A 82 -16.18 -12.51 -18.80
C ASN A 82 -16.12 -14.00 -19.18
N THR A 83 -14.93 -14.48 -19.49
CA THR A 83 -14.69 -15.84 -19.99
C THR A 83 -14.30 -16.83 -18.90
N LEU A 84 -14.41 -16.50 -17.62
CA LEU A 84 -14.02 -17.40 -16.52
C LEU A 84 -14.80 -18.73 -16.56
N ILE A 85 -16.10 -18.67 -16.85
CA ILE A 85 -16.99 -19.84 -16.92
C ILE A 85 -17.29 -20.16 -18.39
N PRO A 86 -16.86 -21.31 -18.93
CA PRO A 86 -17.20 -21.68 -20.30
C PRO A 86 -18.68 -22.04 -20.42
N ALA A 87 -19.26 -21.89 -21.62
CA ALA A 87 -20.70 -22.09 -21.86
C ALA A 87 -21.22 -23.48 -21.41
N ALA A 88 -20.43 -24.53 -21.58
CA ALA A 88 -20.78 -25.88 -21.15
C ALA A 88 -20.93 -25.99 -19.62
N LEU A 89 -20.02 -25.37 -18.86
CA LEU A 89 -20.09 -25.36 -17.39
C LEU A 89 -21.19 -24.41 -16.89
N GLN A 90 -21.37 -23.27 -17.55
CA GLN A 90 -22.45 -22.33 -17.27
C GLN A 90 -23.83 -23.00 -17.34
N SER A 91 -24.04 -23.93 -18.28
CA SER A 91 -25.31 -24.67 -18.39
C SER A 91 -25.62 -25.57 -17.19
N LYS A 92 -24.59 -26.00 -16.45
CA LYS A 92 -24.72 -26.80 -15.22
C LYS A 92 -24.92 -25.93 -13.99
N PHE A 93 -24.44 -24.68 -14.03
CA PHE A 93 -24.57 -23.69 -12.95
C PHE A 93 -25.17 -22.38 -13.47
N PRO A 94 -26.45 -22.38 -13.90
CA PRO A 94 -27.06 -21.25 -14.61
C PRO A 94 -27.21 -19.97 -13.76
N ASP A 95 -27.11 -20.08 -12.44
CA ASP A 95 -27.26 -18.95 -11.53
C ASP A 95 -25.93 -18.33 -11.10
N VAL A 96 -24.78 -18.83 -11.58
CA VAL A 96 -23.45 -18.30 -11.22
C VAL A 96 -22.88 -17.51 -12.39
N TRP A 97 -22.72 -16.21 -12.24
CA TRP A 97 -22.31 -15.30 -13.30
C TRP A 97 -21.05 -14.52 -12.94
N SER A 98 -20.14 -14.37 -13.89
CA SER A 98 -18.90 -13.60 -13.72
C SER A 98 -18.74 -12.52 -14.80
N PHE A 99 -18.25 -11.36 -14.38
CA PHE A 99 -18.19 -10.15 -15.17
C PHE A 99 -16.85 -9.43 -15.00
N SER A 100 -16.52 -8.63 -15.99
CA SER A 100 -15.43 -7.65 -15.94
C SER A 100 -15.96 -6.30 -16.35
N GLY A 101 -15.28 -5.25 -15.91
CA GLY A 101 -15.68 -3.89 -16.25
C GLY A 101 -14.57 -2.86 -16.08
N THR A 102 -14.83 -1.69 -16.63
CA THR A 102 -14.01 -0.48 -16.50
C THR A 102 -14.89 0.66 -16.03
N SER A 103 -14.33 1.61 -15.27
CA SER A 103 -15.07 2.82 -14.92
C SER A 103 -15.38 3.62 -16.17
N THR A 104 -16.54 4.26 -16.17
CA THR A 104 -17.02 5.07 -17.30
C THR A 104 -16.17 6.32 -17.55
N ASP A 105 -15.50 6.83 -16.51
CA ASP A 105 -14.68 8.05 -16.51
C ASP A 105 -13.17 7.80 -16.50
N ASN A 106 -12.72 6.62 -16.05
CA ASN A 106 -11.32 6.23 -16.03
C ASN A 106 -11.15 4.73 -16.33
N GLN A 107 -10.59 4.41 -17.49
CA GLN A 107 -10.40 3.03 -17.94
C GLN A 107 -9.39 2.24 -17.09
N SER A 108 -8.46 2.91 -16.39
CA SER A 108 -7.54 2.22 -15.48
C SER A 108 -8.18 1.72 -14.20
N VAL A 109 -9.40 2.20 -13.90
CA VAL A 109 -10.20 1.70 -12.79
C VAL A 109 -11.02 0.52 -13.30
N THR A 110 -10.67 -0.69 -12.87
CA THR A 110 -11.30 -1.94 -13.34
C THR A 110 -12.04 -2.64 -12.22
N ILE A 111 -13.07 -3.40 -12.59
CA ILE A 111 -13.88 -4.19 -11.67
C ILE A 111 -13.96 -5.64 -12.15
N LYS A 112 -13.79 -6.57 -11.21
CA LYS A 112 -14.18 -7.97 -11.33
C LYS A 112 -15.41 -8.18 -10.46
N LEU A 113 -16.48 -8.70 -11.05
CA LEU A 113 -17.77 -8.86 -10.37
C LEU A 113 -18.33 -10.26 -10.59
N GLU A 114 -18.88 -10.85 -9.55
CA GLU A 114 -19.62 -12.11 -9.58
C GLU A 114 -21.01 -11.88 -8.99
N TYR A 115 -22.02 -12.56 -9.55
CA TYR A 115 -23.36 -12.61 -9.01
C TYR A 115 -23.86 -14.06 -8.99
N SER A 116 -24.25 -14.53 -7.82
CA SER A 116 -24.79 -15.87 -7.60
C SER A 116 -25.84 -15.88 -6.47
N PRO A 117 -26.45 -17.03 -6.12
CA PRO A 117 -27.29 -17.11 -4.92
C PRO A 117 -26.57 -16.72 -3.62
N ARG A 118 -25.23 -16.65 -3.62
CA ARG A 118 -24.42 -16.15 -2.50
C ARG A 118 -24.43 -14.62 -2.40
N GLY A 119 -24.92 -13.91 -3.40
CA GLY A 119 -24.93 -12.46 -3.50
C GLY A 119 -23.98 -11.93 -4.58
N LEU A 120 -23.77 -10.62 -4.57
CA LEU A 120 -22.77 -9.94 -5.39
C LEU A 120 -21.43 -9.84 -4.65
N TYR A 121 -20.36 -10.27 -5.32
CA TYR A 121 -18.99 -10.04 -4.88
C TYR A 121 -18.27 -9.20 -5.93
N ALA A 122 -17.49 -8.21 -5.51
CA ALA A 122 -16.65 -7.45 -6.42
C ALA A 122 -15.29 -7.10 -5.84
N MET A 123 -14.31 -6.93 -6.72
CA MET A 123 -13.00 -6.36 -6.46
C MET A 123 -12.77 -5.25 -7.47
N VAL A 124 -12.41 -4.07 -6.98
CA VAL A 124 -12.17 -2.88 -7.79
C VAL A 124 -10.75 -2.41 -7.57
N PHE A 125 -10.00 -2.28 -8.67
CA PHE A 125 -8.69 -1.66 -8.70
C PHE A 125 -8.86 -0.17 -9.02
N ASP A 126 -8.43 0.71 -8.13
CA ASP A 126 -8.65 2.16 -8.19
C ASP A 126 -7.35 2.92 -7.90
N GLY A 127 -6.48 3.01 -8.92
CA GLY A 127 -5.16 3.62 -8.78
C GLY A 127 -4.27 2.83 -7.81
N GLU A 128 -3.81 3.48 -6.74
CA GLU A 128 -2.99 2.85 -5.68
C GLU A 128 -3.80 2.00 -4.70
N GLN A 129 -5.13 2.03 -4.78
CA GLN A 129 -6.00 1.38 -3.81
C GLN A 129 -6.85 0.31 -4.47
N THR A 130 -7.18 -0.70 -3.67
CA THR A 130 -8.12 -1.76 -4.05
C THR A 130 -9.18 -1.85 -2.99
N TYR A 131 -10.44 -1.97 -3.42
CA TYR A 131 -11.55 -2.20 -2.50
C TYR A 131 -12.43 -3.36 -2.95
N PHE A 132 -13.12 -3.91 -1.97
CA PHE A 132 -14.03 -5.03 -2.16
C PHE A 132 -15.46 -4.60 -1.88
N ILE A 133 -16.38 -5.27 -2.57
CA ILE A 133 -17.80 -5.25 -2.26
C ILE A 133 -18.20 -6.69 -1.99
N ASP A 134 -18.58 -6.97 -0.74
CA ASP A 134 -19.02 -8.28 -0.31
C ASP A 134 -20.42 -8.18 0.30
N PRO A 135 -21.22 -9.25 0.27
CA PRO A 135 -22.45 -9.29 1.04
C PRO A 135 -22.11 -9.25 2.54
N ALA A 136 -23.00 -8.66 3.33
CA ALA A 136 -22.87 -8.60 4.79
C ALA A 136 -22.86 -10.02 5.37
N ASP A 137 -23.74 -10.87 4.85
CA ASP A 137 -23.84 -12.31 5.09
C ASP A 137 -24.14 -13.01 3.76
N VAL A 138 -23.74 -14.28 3.61
CA VAL A 138 -23.97 -15.05 2.37
C VAL A 138 -25.46 -15.05 2.00
N GLY A 139 -25.78 -14.65 0.77
CA GLY A 139 -27.14 -14.57 0.25
C GLY A 139 -27.95 -13.33 0.68
N SER A 140 -27.35 -12.42 1.45
CA SER A 140 -27.99 -11.18 1.89
C SER A 140 -28.17 -10.17 0.75
N ASN A 141 -29.14 -9.26 0.91
CA ASN A 141 -29.26 -8.06 0.08
C ASN A 141 -28.58 -6.82 0.70
N GLU A 142 -27.95 -6.99 1.87
CA GLU A 142 -27.08 -6.00 2.52
C GLU A 142 -25.63 -6.28 2.15
N TYR A 143 -24.88 -5.23 1.84
CA TYR A 143 -23.52 -5.28 1.32
C TYR A 143 -22.62 -4.29 2.06
N LYS A 144 -21.32 -4.56 1.99
CA LYS A 144 -20.25 -3.73 2.54
C LYS A 144 -19.22 -3.43 1.46
N ALA A 145 -18.89 -2.15 1.29
CA ALA A 145 -17.74 -1.69 0.51
C ALA A 145 -16.60 -1.30 1.48
N TYR A 146 -15.41 -1.87 1.30
CA TYR A 146 -14.29 -1.63 2.22
C TYR A 146 -12.93 -1.70 1.51
N TRP A 147 -11.97 -0.94 2.02
CA TRP A 147 -10.60 -0.95 1.49
C TRP A 147 -9.89 -2.24 1.86
N LYS A 148 -9.13 -2.77 0.90
CA LYS A 148 -8.22 -3.90 1.11
C LYS A 148 -7.26 -3.65 2.29
N SER A 149 -6.75 -2.43 2.40
CA SER A 149 -5.83 -2.04 3.48
C SER A 149 -6.43 -2.12 4.88
N ASP A 150 -7.75 -2.02 5.00
CA ASP A 150 -8.46 -2.03 6.28
C ASP A 150 -8.83 -3.46 6.72
N ALA A 151 -8.99 -4.37 5.74
CA ALA A 151 -9.29 -5.77 5.98
C ALA A 151 -8.01 -6.53 6.43
N GLN A 152 -7.74 -6.46 7.73
CA GLN A 152 -6.56 -7.11 8.31
C GLN A 152 -6.64 -8.64 8.25
N ILE A 153 -5.52 -9.28 7.94
CA ILE A 153 -5.35 -10.70 8.18
C ILE A 153 -5.21 -10.94 9.68
N ASN A 154 -5.84 -11.99 10.21
CA ASN A 154 -5.58 -12.44 11.57
C ASN A 154 -4.34 -13.35 11.57
N PRO A 155 -3.19 -12.90 12.11
CA PRO A 155 -1.92 -13.64 12.02
C PRO A 155 -1.86 -14.90 12.90
N LEU A 156 -2.88 -15.17 13.72
CA LEU A 156 -2.90 -16.29 14.66
C LEU A 156 -3.28 -17.65 14.03
N ASN A 157 -3.61 -17.70 12.74
CA ASN A 157 -4.11 -18.91 12.05
C ASN A 157 -3.28 -19.31 10.82
N GLU A 158 -2.02 -18.89 10.73
CA GLU A 158 -1.26 -18.94 9.47
C GLU A 158 -0.21 -20.05 9.46
N VAL A 159 -0.30 -20.90 8.43
CA VAL A 159 0.78 -21.80 8.01
C VAL A 159 1.49 -21.10 6.84
N ALA A 160 2.81 -21.00 6.92
CA ALA A 160 3.62 -20.41 5.86
C ALA A 160 3.50 -21.20 4.55
N CYS A 161 3.54 -20.50 3.41
CA CYS A 161 3.64 -21.15 2.11
C CYS A 161 4.96 -21.91 2.00
N GLN A 162 4.98 -22.97 1.21
CA GLN A 162 6.14 -23.81 0.93
C GLN A 162 6.30 -23.96 -0.58
N VAL A 163 7.51 -24.25 -1.04
CA VAL A 163 7.78 -24.58 -2.44
C VAL A 163 8.57 -25.89 -2.43
N GLU A 164 8.09 -26.91 -3.14
CA GLU A 164 8.85 -28.15 -3.30
C GLU A 164 9.96 -27.96 -4.35
N GLU A 165 11.17 -27.65 -3.88
CA GLU A 165 12.38 -27.57 -4.73
C GLU A 165 12.90 -28.96 -5.18
N ASN A 166 12.44 -30.04 -4.54
CA ASN A 166 13.06 -31.38 -4.60
C ASN A 166 12.38 -32.38 -5.54
N ILE A 167 11.37 -31.98 -6.32
CA ILE A 167 10.91 -32.79 -7.44
C ILE A 167 11.77 -32.39 -8.63
N ASP A 168 12.64 -33.31 -9.06
CA ASP A 168 13.45 -33.27 -10.27
C ASP A 168 13.08 -32.10 -11.20
N ASN A 169 13.83 -30.99 -11.06
CA ASN A 169 13.75 -29.78 -11.89
C ASN A 169 14.08 -30.05 -13.37
N SER A 170 13.97 -31.29 -13.85
CA SER A 170 14.17 -31.68 -15.25
C SER A 170 13.19 -31.00 -16.23
N GLY A 171 12.20 -30.24 -15.72
CA GLY A 171 11.34 -29.34 -16.49
C GLY A 171 11.54 -27.83 -16.23
N ALA A 172 12.24 -27.42 -15.17
CA ALA A 172 12.63 -26.02 -14.97
C ALA A 172 13.96 -25.80 -15.71
N PRO A 173 14.05 -24.91 -16.71
CA PRO A 173 15.28 -24.75 -17.48
C PRO A 173 16.46 -24.48 -16.54
N ALA A 174 17.49 -25.33 -16.62
CA ALA A 174 18.79 -24.98 -16.09
C ALA A 174 19.28 -23.73 -16.84
N GLY A 175 19.19 -22.57 -16.18
CA GLY A 175 19.53 -21.28 -16.78
C GLY A 175 18.36 -20.33 -17.01
N ARG A 176 17.48 -20.16 -16.01
CA ARG A 176 16.62 -18.95 -15.93
C ARG A 176 17.52 -17.73 -16.03
N THR A 177 17.52 -17.12 -17.21
CA THR A 177 18.51 -16.13 -17.57
C THR A 177 18.04 -14.82 -16.98
N LYS A 178 18.94 -14.13 -16.25
CA LYS A 178 18.73 -12.78 -15.70
C LYS A 178 17.85 -11.95 -16.63
N VAL A 179 16.62 -11.69 -16.23
CA VAL A 179 15.66 -11.06 -17.12
C VAL A 179 16.15 -9.65 -17.41
N ALA A 180 16.56 -9.46 -18.66
CA ALA A 180 16.76 -8.15 -19.27
C ALA A 180 15.41 -7.38 -19.28
N GLY A 181 15.36 -6.22 -19.89
CA GLY A 181 14.06 -5.55 -20.09
C GLY A 181 13.08 -6.46 -20.82
N PHE A 182 11.80 -6.39 -20.47
CA PHE A 182 10.75 -7.23 -21.04
C PHE A 182 9.44 -6.46 -21.19
N THR A 183 8.56 -6.98 -22.04
CA THR A 183 7.20 -6.48 -22.19
C THR A 183 6.20 -7.63 -22.06
N LEU A 184 5.08 -7.37 -21.40
CA LEU A 184 3.95 -8.30 -21.27
C LEU A 184 2.69 -7.67 -21.84
N GLY A 185 1.74 -8.53 -22.23
CA GLY A 185 0.40 -8.12 -22.67
C GLY A 185 0.18 -7.97 -24.17
N SER A 186 1.21 -8.19 -24.99
CA SER A 186 1.09 -8.25 -26.47
C SER A 186 0.35 -9.48 -26.98
N ILE A 187 0.25 -10.53 -26.15
CA ILE A 187 -0.52 -11.75 -26.40
C ILE A 187 -1.36 -12.02 -25.17
N LYS A 188 -2.69 -12.09 -25.35
CA LYS A 188 -3.62 -12.57 -24.33
C LYS A 188 -3.65 -14.08 -24.35
N ARG A 189 -3.51 -14.72 -23.19
CA ARG A 189 -3.44 -16.19 -23.06
C ARG A 189 -4.57 -16.68 -22.16
N THR A 190 -5.35 -17.63 -22.64
CA THR A 190 -6.40 -18.30 -21.84
C THR A 190 -6.00 -19.75 -21.59
N TYR A 191 -5.77 -20.09 -20.32
CA TYR A 191 -5.45 -21.43 -19.85
C TYR A 191 -6.69 -22.12 -19.28
N ARG A 192 -6.86 -23.39 -19.59
CA ARG A 192 -7.92 -24.23 -19.04
C ARG A 192 -7.54 -24.71 -17.63
N LEU A 193 -8.30 -24.27 -16.64
CA LEU A 193 -8.12 -24.58 -15.23
C LEU A 193 -9.04 -25.74 -14.80
N ALA A 194 -8.43 -26.80 -14.29
CA ALA A 194 -9.10 -27.83 -13.50
C ALA A 194 -8.93 -27.50 -12.00
N LEU A 195 -9.95 -26.88 -11.40
CA LEU A 195 -9.92 -26.51 -9.98
C LEU A 195 -10.72 -27.51 -9.17
N SER A 196 -10.05 -28.25 -8.31
CA SER A 196 -10.66 -29.19 -7.37
C SER A 196 -10.76 -28.58 -5.96
N CYS A 197 -11.48 -29.27 -5.08
CA CYS A 197 -11.46 -28.97 -3.65
C CYS A 197 -11.58 -30.23 -2.81
N THR A 198 -11.11 -30.17 -1.56
CA THR A 198 -11.48 -31.14 -0.54
C THR A 198 -12.93 -30.93 -0.09
N GLY A 199 -13.54 -31.96 0.50
CA GLY A 199 -14.85 -31.87 1.10
C GLY A 199 -14.89 -30.92 2.30
N GLU A 200 -13.79 -30.79 3.05
CA GLU A 200 -13.69 -29.81 4.13
C GLU A 200 -13.73 -28.37 3.59
N TYR A 201 -13.09 -28.09 2.45
CA TYR A 201 -13.22 -26.79 1.80
C TYR A 201 -14.67 -26.53 1.39
N ALA A 202 -15.32 -27.53 0.79
CA ALA A 202 -16.71 -27.41 0.40
C ALA A 202 -17.63 -27.07 1.60
N GLU A 203 -17.46 -27.77 2.72
CA GLU A 203 -18.20 -27.48 3.96
C GLU A 203 -17.89 -26.09 4.50
N ALA A 204 -16.63 -25.65 4.46
CA ALA A 204 -16.22 -24.34 4.97
C ALA A 204 -16.84 -23.18 4.17
N VAL A 205 -16.92 -23.30 2.84
CA VAL A 205 -17.42 -22.20 2.00
C VAL A 205 -18.92 -22.27 1.74
N ALA A 206 -19.55 -23.44 1.82
CA ALA A 206 -20.96 -23.65 1.47
C ALA A 206 -21.83 -24.22 2.62
N GLY A 207 -21.27 -24.37 3.82
CA GLY A 207 -21.96 -24.87 5.02
C GLY A 207 -22.00 -26.39 5.11
N VAL A 208 -22.59 -26.90 6.19
CA VAL A 208 -22.56 -28.33 6.60
C VAL A 208 -23.15 -29.34 5.61
N ASN A 209 -23.90 -28.89 4.60
CA ASN A 209 -24.44 -29.74 3.53
C ASN A 209 -24.17 -29.06 2.18
N PRO A 210 -22.90 -29.03 1.75
CA PRO A 210 -22.51 -28.18 0.64
C PRO A 210 -23.04 -28.75 -0.69
N THR A 211 -23.56 -27.87 -1.55
CA THR A 211 -23.93 -28.24 -2.92
C THR A 211 -22.82 -27.84 -3.87
N LYS A 212 -22.65 -28.58 -4.98
CA LYS A 212 -21.66 -28.22 -6.01
C LYS A 212 -21.84 -26.80 -6.53
N GLN A 213 -23.09 -26.32 -6.63
CA GLN A 213 -23.38 -24.94 -7.07
C GLN A 213 -22.86 -23.90 -6.08
N ALA A 214 -23.06 -24.10 -4.77
CA ALA A 214 -22.60 -23.16 -3.74
C ALA A 214 -21.07 -23.15 -3.60
N VAL A 215 -20.43 -24.31 -3.77
CA VAL A 215 -18.95 -24.45 -3.77
C VAL A 215 -18.36 -23.83 -5.04
N PHE A 216 -18.95 -24.11 -6.20
CA PHE A 216 -18.52 -23.53 -7.46
C PHE A 216 -18.64 -22.00 -7.45
N ALA A 217 -19.70 -21.44 -6.88
CA ALA A 217 -19.83 -19.99 -6.73
C ALA A 217 -18.69 -19.38 -5.90
N ALA A 218 -18.27 -20.02 -4.80
CA ALA A 218 -17.10 -19.57 -4.02
C ALA A 218 -15.80 -19.64 -4.83
N MET A 219 -15.59 -20.74 -5.56
CA MET A 219 -14.45 -20.88 -6.47
C MET A 219 -14.43 -19.79 -7.55
N VAL A 220 -15.60 -19.43 -8.09
CA VAL A 220 -15.74 -18.33 -9.06
C VAL A 220 -15.39 -16.99 -8.39
N THR A 221 -15.82 -16.71 -7.16
CA THR A 221 -15.43 -15.50 -6.43
C THR A 221 -13.91 -15.34 -6.41
N THR A 222 -13.20 -16.38 -5.95
CA THR A 222 -11.74 -16.41 -5.86
C THR A 222 -11.09 -16.24 -7.23
N MET A 223 -11.45 -17.08 -8.20
CA MET A 223 -10.79 -17.05 -9.52
C MET A 223 -11.10 -15.78 -10.32
N ASN A 224 -12.24 -15.14 -10.08
CA ASN A 224 -12.56 -13.86 -10.72
C ASN A 224 -11.64 -12.74 -10.21
N ARG A 225 -11.31 -12.75 -8.92
CA ARG A 225 -10.35 -11.82 -8.29
C ARG A 225 -8.93 -12.09 -8.75
N VAL A 226 -8.50 -13.36 -8.73
CA VAL A 226 -7.17 -13.79 -9.22
C VAL A 226 -7.00 -13.40 -10.69
N ASN A 227 -7.98 -13.68 -11.55
CA ASN A 227 -7.93 -13.23 -12.95
C ASN A 227 -7.91 -11.70 -13.08
N GLY A 228 -8.46 -10.94 -12.13
CA GLY A 228 -8.32 -9.48 -12.08
C GLY A 228 -6.87 -9.03 -12.02
N ILE A 229 -6.05 -9.74 -11.25
CA ILE A 229 -4.61 -9.48 -11.13
C ILE A 229 -3.88 -9.98 -12.39
N TYR A 230 -4.11 -11.23 -12.78
CA TYR A 230 -3.39 -11.87 -13.89
C TYR A 230 -3.67 -11.24 -15.25
N GLU A 231 -4.90 -10.78 -15.50
CA GLU A 231 -5.24 -10.09 -16.75
C GLU A 231 -4.60 -8.70 -16.82
N ARG A 232 -4.46 -8.01 -15.68
CA ARG A 232 -3.83 -6.68 -15.58
C ARG A 232 -2.30 -6.75 -15.67
N GLU A 233 -1.68 -7.72 -15.01
CA GLU A 233 -0.21 -7.79 -14.92
C GLU A 233 0.41 -8.64 -16.05
N LEU A 234 -0.27 -9.68 -16.52
CA LEU A 234 0.31 -10.71 -17.38
C LEU A 234 -0.46 -10.91 -18.71
N ALA A 235 -1.66 -10.33 -18.83
CA ALA A 235 -2.65 -10.67 -19.86
C ALA A 235 -3.00 -12.16 -19.93
N VAL A 236 -3.10 -12.78 -18.76
CA VAL A 236 -3.43 -14.20 -18.59
C VAL A 236 -4.81 -14.35 -17.96
N THR A 237 -5.65 -15.18 -18.56
CA THR A 237 -6.92 -15.62 -17.97
C THR A 237 -6.86 -17.11 -17.69
N MET A 238 -7.27 -17.51 -16.49
CA MET A 238 -7.55 -18.90 -16.14
C MET A 238 -9.06 -19.13 -16.26
N GLN A 239 -9.47 -19.92 -17.26
CA GLN A 239 -10.87 -20.29 -17.53
C GLN A 239 -11.12 -21.69 -17.00
N PHE A 240 -12.21 -21.92 -16.27
CA PHE A 240 -12.58 -23.27 -15.83
C PHE A 240 -12.77 -24.22 -17.01
N ILE A 241 -12.45 -25.51 -16.83
CA ILE A 241 -12.79 -26.55 -17.80
C ILE A 241 -14.30 -26.83 -17.83
N ALA A 242 -14.80 -27.28 -18.99
CA ALA A 242 -16.23 -27.55 -19.21
C ALA A 242 -16.84 -28.56 -18.22
N ASN A 243 -16.04 -29.47 -17.68
CA ASN A 243 -16.43 -30.55 -16.76
C ASN A 243 -15.84 -30.37 -15.35
N ASN A 244 -15.58 -29.12 -14.91
CA ASN A 244 -15.01 -28.86 -13.58
C ASN A 244 -15.90 -29.35 -12.44
N ASP A 245 -17.21 -29.50 -12.68
CA ASP A 245 -18.16 -30.10 -11.73
C ASP A 245 -17.79 -31.52 -11.29
N LEU A 246 -16.97 -32.25 -12.07
CA LEU A 246 -16.51 -33.59 -11.72
C LEU A 246 -15.44 -33.62 -10.63
N VAL A 247 -14.70 -32.52 -10.44
CA VAL A 247 -13.63 -32.40 -9.44
C VAL A 247 -14.00 -31.51 -8.25
N ILE A 248 -15.29 -31.15 -8.14
CA ILE A 248 -15.86 -30.52 -6.95
C ILE A 248 -16.39 -31.63 -6.03
N TYR A 249 -15.68 -31.85 -4.92
CA TYR A 249 -16.05 -32.84 -3.90
C TYR A 249 -16.71 -32.14 -2.71
N THR A 250 -17.85 -32.66 -2.28
CA THR A 250 -18.74 -31.99 -1.31
C THR A 250 -18.86 -32.75 0.02
N ASP A 251 -18.09 -33.82 0.20
CA ASP A 251 -18.17 -34.69 1.36
C ASP A 251 -16.75 -35.07 1.78
N ALA A 252 -16.33 -34.60 2.95
CA ALA A 252 -14.98 -34.81 3.48
C ALA A 252 -14.66 -36.29 3.75
N THR A 253 -15.67 -37.16 3.82
CA THR A 253 -15.49 -38.59 4.08
C THR A 253 -15.32 -39.42 2.81
N THR A 254 -15.82 -38.92 1.67
CA THR A 254 -15.84 -39.66 0.40
C THR A 254 -15.06 -39.01 -0.72
N ASP A 255 -14.48 -37.83 -0.49
CA ASP A 255 -13.54 -37.24 -1.43
C ASP A 255 -12.26 -38.09 -1.62
N PRO A 256 -11.52 -37.93 -2.73
CA PRO A 256 -10.35 -38.75 -3.04
C PRO A 256 -9.06 -38.30 -2.32
N PHE A 257 -9.14 -37.35 -1.39
CA PHE A 257 -8.01 -36.72 -0.72
C PHE A 257 -7.94 -37.18 0.73
N THR A 258 -6.74 -37.60 1.17
CA THR A 258 -6.56 -38.09 2.55
C THR A 258 -5.73 -37.12 3.40
N ALA A 259 -5.39 -35.97 2.84
CA ALA A 259 -4.31 -35.11 3.33
C ALA A 259 -4.68 -33.62 3.33
N ASN A 260 -5.91 -33.26 3.75
CA ASN A 260 -6.38 -31.86 3.79
C ASN A 260 -5.41 -30.87 4.48
N ASN A 261 -4.65 -31.35 5.48
CA ASN A 261 -3.70 -30.54 6.25
C ASN A 261 -2.22 -30.74 5.86
N ASN A 262 -1.91 -31.48 4.79
CA ASN A 262 -0.54 -31.75 4.34
C ASN A 262 -0.41 -31.44 2.84
N GLY A 263 0.19 -30.29 2.53
CA GLY A 263 0.31 -29.78 1.17
C GLY A 263 1.08 -30.71 0.23
N ASP A 264 2.24 -31.20 0.65
CA ASP A 264 3.10 -32.08 -0.15
C ASP A 264 2.38 -33.35 -0.61
N GLN A 265 1.62 -33.98 0.30
CA GLN A 265 0.80 -35.13 -0.05
C GLN A 265 -0.36 -34.74 -0.97
N LEU A 266 -0.99 -33.60 -0.71
CA LEU A 266 -2.14 -33.12 -1.48
C LEU A 266 -1.76 -32.74 -2.93
N LEU A 267 -0.53 -32.29 -3.19
CA LEU A 267 -0.01 -32.07 -4.56
C LEU A 267 -0.12 -33.34 -5.41
N GLY A 268 0.44 -34.45 -4.91
CA GLY A 268 0.45 -35.73 -5.61
C GLY A 268 -0.94 -36.33 -5.77
N GLN A 269 -1.80 -36.19 -4.75
CA GLN A 269 -3.19 -36.64 -4.80
C GLN A 269 -4.00 -35.84 -5.81
N ASN A 270 -3.87 -34.50 -5.83
CA ASN A 270 -4.56 -33.66 -6.79
C ASN A 270 -4.14 -33.96 -8.24
N GLN A 271 -2.84 -34.14 -8.48
CA GLN A 271 -2.36 -34.55 -9.80
C GLN A 271 -2.98 -35.87 -10.24
N SER A 272 -2.94 -36.89 -9.38
CA SER A 272 -3.45 -38.23 -9.69
C SER A 272 -4.95 -38.21 -9.95
N ASN A 273 -5.71 -37.53 -9.09
CA ASN A 273 -7.16 -37.39 -9.21
C ASN A 273 -7.55 -36.63 -10.48
N THR A 274 -6.96 -35.46 -10.71
CA THR A 274 -7.27 -34.63 -11.89
C THR A 274 -6.91 -35.37 -13.18
N SER A 275 -5.76 -36.05 -13.22
CA SER A 275 -5.35 -36.86 -14.40
C SER A 275 -6.35 -37.98 -14.69
N SER A 276 -6.89 -38.63 -13.65
CA SER A 276 -7.82 -39.75 -13.77
C SER A 276 -9.22 -39.30 -14.20
N VAL A 277 -9.76 -38.26 -13.56
CA VAL A 277 -11.14 -37.79 -13.75
C VAL A 277 -11.30 -36.93 -15.01
N ILE A 278 -10.33 -36.03 -15.25
CA ILE A 278 -10.41 -35.05 -16.34
C ILE A 278 -9.61 -35.51 -17.56
N GLY A 279 -8.47 -36.18 -17.35
CA GLY A 279 -7.54 -36.55 -18.42
C GLY A 279 -6.59 -35.42 -18.77
N ASN A 280 -5.29 -35.73 -18.89
CA ASN A 280 -4.23 -34.74 -19.09
C ASN A 280 -4.43 -33.83 -20.31
N ALA A 281 -5.05 -34.28 -21.40
CA ALA A 281 -5.25 -33.42 -22.57
C ALA A 281 -6.29 -32.29 -22.34
N ASN A 282 -7.10 -32.38 -21.30
CA ASN A 282 -8.31 -31.58 -21.14
C ASN A 282 -8.15 -30.36 -20.22
N TYR A 283 -6.95 -30.13 -19.68
CA TYR A 283 -6.62 -28.98 -18.85
C TYR A 283 -5.15 -28.57 -19.00
N ASP A 284 -4.86 -27.31 -18.70
CA ASP A 284 -3.54 -26.70 -18.86
C ASP A 284 -2.89 -26.42 -17.50
N ILE A 285 -3.70 -26.10 -16.51
CA ILE A 285 -3.33 -25.93 -15.10
C ILE A 285 -4.38 -26.62 -14.23
N GLY A 286 -3.93 -27.28 -13.17
CA GLY A 286 -4.78 -27.81 -12.12
C GLY A 286 -4.33 -27.29 -10.76
N HIS A 287 -5.29 -27.10 -9.87
CA HIS A 287 -5.08 -26.59 -8.52
C HIS A 287 -6.15 -27.17 -7.59
N ILE A 288 -5.86 -27.27 -6.30
CA ILE A 288 -6.84 -27.72 -5.29
C ILE A 288 -6.98 -26.71 -4.15
N PHE A 289 -8.22 -26.48 -3.72
CA PHE A 289 -8.51 -25.76 -2.49
C PHE A 289 -8.81 -26.68 -1.31
N SER A 290 -8.26 -26.36 -0.14
CA SER A 290 -8.47 -27.09 1.12
C SER A 290 -8.68 -26.14 2.31
N THR A 291 -8.98 -26.66 3.50
CA THR A 291 -9.05 -25.85 4.74
C THR A 291 -7.74 -25.87 5.55
N GLY A 292 -6.73 -26.59 5.06
CA GLY A 292 -5.44 -26.77 5.71
C GLY A 292 -4.28 -26.61 4.74
N ALA A 293 -3.12 -27.21 5.06
CA ALA A 293 -1.94 -27.29 4.19
C ALA A 293 -1.18 -25.98 3.91
N GLY A 294 -1.77 -24.79 4.12
CA GLY A 294 -1.14 -23.54 3.69
C GLY A 294 -1.13 -23.42 2.18
N GLY A 295 -0.08 -22.86 1.61
CA GLY A 295 0.13 -22.84 0.15
C GLY A 295 1.34 -23.68 -0.24
N VAL A 296 1.20 -24.50 -1.28
CA VAL A 296 2.36 -25.15 -1.93
C VAL A 296 2.07 -25.41 -3.40
N ALA A 297 3.06 -25.17 -4.25
CA ALA A 297 2.96 -25.46 -5.68
C ALA A 297 4.29 -25.91 -6.27
N ILE A 298 4.20 -26.72 -7.32
CA ILE A 298 5.37 -27.02 -8.16
C ILE A 298 5.64 -25.83 -9.07
N LEU A 299 6.86 -25.31 -8.94
CA LEU A 299 7.37 -24.18 -9.70
C LEU A 299 7.35 -24.48 -11.21
N GLY A 300 6.73 -23.59 -11.99
CA GLY A 300 6.63 -23.73 -13.44
C GLY A 300 5.83 -24.95 -13.91
N SER A 301 4.88 -25.44 -13.12
CA SER A 301 4.16 -26.68 -13.45
C SER A 301 3.15 -26.58 -14.58
N VAL A 302 2.68 -25.37 -14.92
CA VAL A 302 1.64 -25.18 -15.96
C VAL A 302 2.04 -25.91 -17.26
N CYS A 303 1.07 -26.59 -17.86
CA CYS A 303 1.20 -27.37 -19.10
C CYS A 303 2.17 -28.54 -19.10
N GLN A 304 2.76 -28.89 -17.96
CA GLN A 304 3.57 -30.10 -17.81
C GLN A 304 2.70 -31.28 -17.36
N ASN A 305 2.43 -32.23 -18.25
CA ASN A 305 1.43 -33.29 -18.01
C ASN A 305 1.56 -34.06 -16.68
N ASN A 306 2.77 -34.25 -16.15
CA ASN A 306 3.00 -35.03 -14.93
C ASN A 306 2.90 -34.22 -13.64
N VAL A 307 2.89 -32.88 -13.72
CA VAL A 307 2.93 -31.99 -12.54
C VAL A 307 1.98 -30.79 -12.62
N LYS A 308 1.31 -30.54 -13.74
CA LYS A 308 0.48 -29.34 -13.96
C LYS A 308 -0.75 -29.21 -13.07
N ALA A 309 -1.14 -30.26 -12.33
CA ALA A 309 -2.16 -30.22 -11.28
C ALA A 309 -1.57 -30.21 -9.85
N ARG A 310 -0.27 -30.00 -9.70
CA ARG A 310 0.42 -29.91 -8.40
C ARG A 310 0.49 -28.44 -7.95
N GLY A 311 -0.66 -27.90 -7.58
CA GLY A 311 -0.79 -26.66 -6.83
C GLY A 311 -1.90 -26.81 -5.79
N VAL A 312 -1.63 -26.34 -4.57
CA VAL A 312 -2.50 -26.46 -3.40
C VAL A 312 -2.57 -25.10 -2.73
N THR A 313 -3.78 -24.65 -2.41
CA THR A 313 -3.99 -23.52 -1.50
C THR A 313 -5.04 -23.90 -0.45
N GLY A 314 -4.74 -23.70 0.81
CA GLY A 314 -5.71 -23.90 1.86
C GLY A 314 -5.44 -23.12 3.13
N ARG A 315 -6.54 -22.73 3.77
CA ARG A 315 -6.57 -21.96 5.01
C ARG A 315 -7.80 -22.31 5.83
N PRO A 316 -7.77 -22.18 7.17
CA PRO A 316 -8.94 -22.46 8.00
C PRO A 316 -10.19 -21.66 7.62
N SER A 317 -9.99 -20.45 7.09
CA SER A 317 -11.03 -19.59 6.53
C SER A 317 -10.69 -19.28 5.07
N PRO A 318 -11.02 -20.17 4.11
CA PRO A 318 -10.54 -20.08 2.73
C PRO A 318 -11.42 -19.16 1.87
N VAL A 319 -11.58 -17.91 2.32
CA VAL A 319 -12.41 -16.87 1.69
C VAL A 319 -11.79 -15.49 1.87
N GLY A 320 -12.17 -14.55 1.00
CA GLY A 320 -11.79 -13.14 1.10
C GLY A 320 -10.40 -12.83 0.57
N ASP A 321 -10.05 -11.54 0.59
CA ASP A 321 -8.76 -11.03 0.08
C ASP A 321 -7.53 -11.80 0.57
N PRO A 322 -7.41 -12.12 1.88
CA PRO A 322 -6.26 -12.88 2.36
C PRO A 322 -6.16 -14.30 1.79
N PHE A 323 -7.25 -14.89 1.30
CA PHE A 323 -7.19 -16.17 0.60
C PHE A 323 -6.89 -15.95 -0.90
N ASP A 324 -7.62 -15.04 -1.53
CA ASP A 324 -7.58 -14.85 -3.00
C ASP A 324 -6.24 -14.23 -3.48
N VAL A 325 -5.76 -13.20 -2.79
CA VAL A 325 -4.56 -12.44 -3.19
C VAL A 325 -3.31 -13.02 -2.56
N ASP A 326 -3.28 -13.17 -1.23
CA ASP A 326 -2.03 -13.53 -0.52
C ASP A 326 -1.64 -15.00 -0.68
N TYR A 327 -2.61 -15.89 -0.94
CA TYR A 327 -2.34 -17.33 -1.08
C TYR A 327 -2.62 -17.81 -2.51
N VAL A 328 -3.85 -17.72 -3.03
CA VAL A 328 -4.16 -18.34 -4.35
C VAL A 328 -3.34 -17.70 -5.47
N SER A 329 -3.26 -16.37 -5.52
CA SER A 329 -2.45 -15.67 -6.53
C SER A 329 -0.95 -15.95 -6.36
N HIS A 330 -0.48 -16.18 -5.12
CA HIS A 330 0.89 -16.54 -4.81
C HIS A 330 1.25 -17.94 -5.33
N GLU A 331 0.45 -18.95 -4.98
CA GLU A 331 0.69 -20.34 -5.37
C GLU A 331 0.53 -20.53 -6.88
N MET A 332 -0.44 -19.86 -7.50
CA MET A 332 -0.52 -19.84 -8.96
C MET A 332 0.69 -19.11 -9.56
N GLY A 333 1.26 -18.10 -8.89
CA GLY A 333 2.50 -17.44 -9.29
C GLY A 333 3.67 -18.42 -9.41
N HIS A 334 3.81 -19.32 -8.44
CA HIS A 334 4.75 -20.45 -8.52
C HIS A 334 4.44 -21.37 -9.69
N GLN A 335 3.17 -21.77 -9.91
CA GLN A 335 2.83 -22.61 -11.07
C GLN A 335 3.18 -21.94 -12.41
N PHE A 336 3.11 -20.61 -12.49
CA PHE A 336 3.55 -19.80 -13.63
C PHE A 336 5.06 -19.48 -13.63
N GLY A 337 5.82 -19.99 -12.66
CA GLY A 337 7.28 -20.00 -12.68
C GLY A 337 7.95 -18.93 -11.83
N ALA A 338 7.24 -18.10 -11.09
CA ALA A 338 7.87 -17.12 -10.21
C ALA A 338 8.43 -17.75 -8.93
N ASP A 339 9.65 -17.39 -8.56
CA ASP A 339 10.23 -17.66 -7.25
C ASP A 339 9.82 -16.58 -6.23
N HIS A 340 10.06 -16.84 -4.94
CA HIS A 340 9.91 -15.84 -3.90
C HIS A 340 10.80 -14.63 -4.13
N SER A 341 10.26 -13.42 -3.95
CA SER A 341 10.97 -12.16 -4.20
C SER A 341 11.63 -11.53 -2.95
N PHE A 342 11.43 -12.10 -1.76
CA PHE A 342 11.76 -11.48 -0.48
C PHE A 342 13.09 -11.96 0.13
N ASN A 343 13.68 -11.10 0.97
CA ASN A 343 15.01 -11.32 1.54
C ASN A 343 15.03 -12.17 2.82
N LYS A 344 14.01 -12.05 3.68
CA LYS A 344 13.98 -12.69 4.99
C LYS A 344 12.57 -12.90 5.54
N CYS A 345 12.25 -14.14 5.86
CA CYS A 345 11.07 -14.58 6.61
C CYS A 345 11.39 -15.87 7.40
N THR A 346 10.66 -16.97 7.14
CA THR A 346 10.69 -18.23 7.89
C THR A 346 11.37 -19.39 7.15
N GLY A 347 12.32 -19.12 6.23
CA GLY A 347 13.19 -20.16 5.66
C GLY A 347 12.88 -20.61 4.23
N THR A 348 11.90 -20.01 3.55
CA THR A 348 11.56 -20.26 2.13
C THR A 348 12.09 -19.18 1.18
N GLU A 349 12.95 -18.28 1.65
CA GLU A 349 13.56 -17.25 0.82
C GLU A 349 14.38 -17.88 -0.33
N ASN A 350 14.58 -17.14 -1.42
CA ASN A 350 15.44 -17.56 -2.54
C ASN A 350 16.53 -16.49 -2.81
N ALA A 351 17.80 -16.90 -2.75
CA ALA A 351 18.94 -15.99 -2.85
C ALA A 351 19.10 -15.32 -4.23
N SER A 352 18.64 -15.94 -5.31
CA SER A 352 18.74 -15.36 -6.66
C SER A 352 17.65 -14.32 -6.97
N THR A 353 16.61 -14.27 -6.15
CA THR A 353 15.40 -13.46 -6.38
C THR A 353 15.00 -12.58 -5.19
N ALA A 354 15.78 -12.57 -4.11
CA ALA A 354 15.61 -11.76 -2.91
C ALA A 354 15.82 -10.23 -3.13
N TYR A 355 14.96 -9.60 -3.91
CA TYR A 355 15.00 -8.18 -4.26
C TYR A 355 14.11 -7.29 -3.37
N GLU A 356 13.24 -7.87 -2.55
CA GLU A 356 12.40 -7.12 -1.62
C GLU A 356 12.93 -7.21 -0.17
N PRO A 357 12.92 -6.11 0.60
CA PRO A 357 13.40 -6.13 1.98
C PRO A 357 12.48 -6.93 2.90
N GLY A 358 13.04 -7.50 3.98
CA GLY A 358 12.27 -8.29 4.95
C GLY A 358 11.45 -9.40 4.26
N GLY A 359 10.18 -9.53 4.65
CA GLY A 359 9.22 -10.47 4.09
C GLY A 359 8.64 -10.09 2.72
N GLY A 360 9.05 -8.96 2.14
CA GLY A 360 8.50 -8.47 0.88
C GLY A 360 7.11 -7.83 1.01
N SER A 361 6.63 -7.31 -0.11
CA SER A 361 5.42 -6.49 -0.20
C SER A 361 4.55 -6.78 -1.42
N THR A 362 5.05 -7.53 -2.40
CA THR A 362 4.30 -7.93 -3.60
C THR A 362 3.77 -9.36 -3.46
N ILE A 363 3.02 -9.86 -4.47
CA ILE A 363 2.36 -11.17 -4.42
C ILE A 363 3.31 -12.31 -4.04
N MET A 364 4.55 -12.33 -4.56
CA MET A 364 5.54 -13.38 -4.24
C MET A 364 6.31 -13.13 -2.92
N GLY A 365 5.84 -12.17 -2.12
CA GLY A 365 6.25 -11.89 -0.75
C GLY A 365 5.36 -12.59 0.28
N TYR A 366 5.78 -12.56 1.53
CA TYR A 366 5.11 -13.11 2.72
C TYR A 366 4.63 -11.97 3.65
N ALA A 367 3.98 -10.96 3.07
CA ALA A 367 3.40 -9.89 3.85
C ALA A 367 2.39 -10.46 4.87
N GLY A 368 2.42 -9.94 6.09
CA GLY A 368 1.60 -10.41 7.21
C GLY A 368 2.31 -11.41 8.13
N ILE A 369 3.16 -12.29 7.58
CA ILE A 369 3.50 -13.56 8.24
C ILE A 369 4.96 -13.68 8.69
N CYS A 370 5.78 -12.63 8.48
CA CYS A 370 7.23 -12.63 8.77
C CYS A 370 7.63 -12.06 10.15
N GLY A 371 6.72 -12.09 11.12
CA GLY A 371 6.96 -11.59 12.48
C GLY A 371 7.24 -10.09 12.57
N SER A 372 7.41 -9.58 13.80
CA SER A 372 7.51 -8.13 14.03
C SER A 372 8.78 -7.48 13.48
N VAL A 373 9.83 -8.25 13.19
CA VAL A 373 11.10 -7.75 12.64
C VAL A 373 11.00 -7.60 11.13
N ASN A 374 10.62 -8.66 10.42
CA ASN A 374 10.72 -8.72 8.97
C ASN A 374 9.41 -8.44 8.24
N ASN A 375 8.27 -8.40 8.93
CA ASN A 375 6.99 -8.07 8.31
C ASN A 375 6.86 -6.58 7.98
N LEU A 376 6.71 -6.23 6.70
CA LEU A 376 6.62 -4.85 6.20
C LEU A 376 5.21 -4.27 6.21
N GLN A 377 4.19 -5.12 6.05
CA GLN A 377 2.77 -4.76 5.98
C GLN A 377 1.90 -5.98 6.26
N THR A 378 0.59 -5.83 6.39
CA THR A 378 -0.28 -6.95 6.78
C THR A 378 -0.67 -7.88 5.63
N ASN A 379 -0.83 -7.37 4.41
CA ASN A 379 -1.29 -8.13 3.25
C ASN A 379 -0.42 -7.75 2.05
N SER A 380 -0.17 -8.64 1.10
CA SER A 380 0.63 -8.35 -0.10
C SER A 380 -0.08 -7.36 -1.01
N ASN A 381 0.66 -6.49 -1.69
CA ASN A 381 0.08 -5.68 -2.75
C ASN A 381 -0.32 -6.61 -3.91
N ASP A 382 -1.44 -6.31 -4.54
CA ASP A 382 -2.10 -7.09 -5.61
C ASP A 382 -1.46 -6.88 -6.99
N TYR A 383 -0.12 -6.91 -7.04
CA TYR A 383 0.70 -6.91 -8.25
C TYR A 383 2.02 -7.65 -8.01
N PHE A 384 2.74 -7.98 -9.09
CA PHE A 384 4.00 -8.71 -9.04
C PHE A 384 5.22 -7.77 -9.08
N HIS A 385 6.27 -8.08 -8.31
CA HIS A 385 7.56 -7.41 -8.43
C HIS A 385 8.18 -7.63 -9.83
N LYS A 386 9.03 -6.71 -10.32
CA LYS A 386 9.76 -6.87 -11.61
C LYS A 386 10.41 -8.25 -11.75
N THR A 387 10.99 -8.79 -10.69
CA THR A 387 11.64 -10.10 -10.70
C THR A 387 10.65 -11.21 -11.07
N SER A 388 9.52 -11.28 -10.35
CA SER A 388 8.48 -12.29 -10.58
C SER A 388 7.82 -12.13 -11.95
N LEU A 389 7.55 -10.90 -12.37
CA LEU A 389 7.06 -10.61 -13.73
C LEU A 389 8.04 -11.09 -14.79
N GLY A 390 9.34 -10.92 -14.56
CA GLY A 390 10.38 -11.36 -15.47
C GLY A 390 10.43 -12.88 -15.59
N GLU A 391 10.41 -13.61 -14.47
CA GLU A 391 10.42 -15.07 -14.45
C GLU A 391 9.18 -15.66 -15.12
N ILE A 392 8.01 -15.10 -14.83
CA ILE A 392 6.76 -15.47 -15.50
C ILE A 392 6.86 -15.17 -16.99
N ASN A 393 7.38 -14.00 -17.39
CA ASN A 393 7.53 -13.65 -18.80
C ASN A 393 8.46 -14.63 -19.54
N GLU A 394 9.60 -14.99 -18.94
CA GLU A 394 10.50 -16.00 -19.50
C GLU A 394 9.78 -17.34 -19.69
N TRP A 395 8.94 -17.72 -18.73
CA TRP A 395 8.14 -18.94 -18.80
C TRP A 395 7.03 -18.88 -19.87
N LEU A 396 6.38 -17.73 -20.05
CA LEU A 396 5.33 -17.51 -21.06
C LEU A 396 5.87 -17.47 -22.50
N GLU A 397 7.09 -16.98 -22.70
CA GLU A 397 7.71 -16.83 -24.02
C GLU A 397 8.57 -18.04 -24.42
N ASN A 398 9.34 -18.60 -23.48
CA ASN A 398 10.32 -19.66 -23.77
C ASN A 398 9.98 -21.02 -23.13
N GLY A 399 8.98 -21.10 -22.25
CA GLY A 399 8.53 -22.34 -21.65
C GLY A 399 7.50 -23.10 -22.49
N ASN A 400 7.21 -24.35 -22.10
CA ASN A 400 6.10 -25.13 -22.67
C ASN A 400 4.72 -24.48 -22.42
N VAL A 401 4.67 -23.43 -21.60
CA VAL A 401 3.47 -22.71 -21.21
C VAL A 401 3.03 -21.70 -22.24
N GLY A 402 3.87 -21.32 -23.20
CA GLY A 402 3.45 -20.51 -24.35
C GLY A 402 2.59 -21.26 -25.37
N SER A 403 2.61 -22.59 -25.40
CA SER A 403 2.09 -23.40 -26.52
C SER A 403 0.76 -24.13 -26.25
N CYS A 404 0.39 -24.32 -24.99
CA CYS A 404 -0.86 -24.95 -24.58
C CYS A 404 -2.10 -24.02 -24.45
N PRO A 405 -2.00 -22.70 -24.15
CA PRO A 405 -3.19 -21.89 -24.01
C PRO A 405 -3.80 -21.59 -25.38
N THR A 406 -5.05 -21.16 -25.37
CA THR A 406 -5.55 -20.40 -26.53
C THR A 406 -5.03 -18.97 -26.47
N THR A 407 -4.67 -18.41 -27.61
CA THR A 407 -4.07 -17.08 -27.69
C THR A 407 -4.90 -16.12 -28.55
N GLN A 408 -4.86 -14.85 -28.19
CA GLN A 408 -5.39 -13.74 -28.96
C GLN A 408 -4.35 -12.62 -29.01
N ALA A 409 -4.37 -11.82 -30.07
CA ALA A 409 -3.63 -10.57 -30.09
C ALA A 409 -4.00 -9.71 -28.87
N GLY A 410 -2.99 -9.27 -28.14
CA GLY A 410 -3.11 -8.33 -27.04
C GLY A 410 -2.90 -6.91 -27.49
N TYR A 411 -2.24 -6.11 -26.66
CA TYR A 411 -1.96 -4.70 -26.92
C TYR A 411 -0.47 -4.42 -26.87
N THR A 412 -0.06 -3.35 -27.56
CA THR A 412 1.31 -2.87 -27.46
C THR A 412 1.53 -2.25 -26.08
N ALA A 413 2.67 -2.55 -25.45
CA ALA A 413 3.04 -1.98 -24.17
C ALA A 413 3.50 -0.51 -24.30
N PRO A 414 3.37 0.31 -23.24
CA PRO A 414 3.93 1.66 -23.22
C PRO A 414 5.44 1.62 -23.43
N THR A 415 6.02 2.71 -23.92
CA THR A 415 7.48 2.80 -24.14
C THR A 415 8.09 3.96 -23.39
N PHE A 416 9.30 3.77 -22.87
CA PHE A 416 10.09 4.80 -22.23
C PHE A 416 11.57 4.42 -22.30
N THR A 417 12.46 5.38 -22.06
CA THR A 417 13.91 5.17 -22.09
C THR A 417 14.51 5.62 -20.77
N VAL A 418 15.20 4.73 -20.06
CA VAL A 418 15.93 5.08 -18.85
C VAL A 418 17.27 5.69 -19.25
N GLY A 419 17.58 6.88 -18.71
CA GLY A 419 18.85 7.55 -18.94
C GLY A 419 20.05 6.81 -18.33
N THR A 420 21.25 7.21 -18.69
CA THR A 420 22.51 6.62 -18.21
C THR A 420 23.10 7.37 -16.99
N ASN A 421 22.31 8.21 -16.33
CA ASN A 421 22.78 9.02 -15.22
C ASN A 421 23.13 8.13 -14.03
N GLU A 422 24.27 8.43 -13.40
CA GLU A 422 24.67 7.88 -12.12
C GLU A 422 24.77 9.02 -11.11
N TYR A 423 24.26 8.79 -9.91
CA TYR A 423 24.25 9.79 -8.85
C TYR A 423 25.14 9.37 -7.69
N GLN A 424 25.90 10.33 -7.17
CA GLN A 424 26.65 10.19 -5.93
C GLN A 424 25.87 10.98 -4.87
N ILE A 425 25.47 10.34 -3.77
CA ILE A 425 24.67 10.97 -2.72
C ILE A 425 25.32 10.80 -1.35
N PRO A 426 25.09 11.71 -0.38
CA PRO A 426 25.58 11.51 0.97
C PRO A 426 24.84 10.37 1.69
N LEU A 427 25.49 9.74 2.68
CA LEU A 427 24.82 8.75 3.54
C LEU A 427 23.62 9.36 4.27
N GLN A 428 22.66 8.52 4.66
CA GLN A 428 21.50 8.92 5.46
C GLN A 428 20.73 10.14 4.92
N THR A 429 20.74 10.34 3.60
CA THR A 429 20.14 11.50 2.92
C THR A 429 19.02 11.06 1.97
N PRO A 430 17.80 11.61 2.09
CA PRO A 430 16.73 11.34 1.14
C PRO A 430 17.10 11.73 -0.30
N PHE A 431 16.54 11.01 -1.25
CA PHE A 431 16.65 11.33 -2.67
C PHE A 431 15.33 11.11 -3.40
N GLU A 432 15.15 11.77 -4.54
CA GLU A 432 13.96 11.62 -5.38
C GLU A 432 14.35 11.38 -6.84
N LEU A 433 13.60 10.50 -7.49
CA LEU A 433 13.76 10.19 -8.90
C LEU A 433 12.49 10.52 -9.64
N ASP A 434 12.64 11.09 -10.83
CA ASP A 434 11.56 11.20 -11.80
C ASP A 434 11.49 9.90 -12.60
N PHE A 435 10.27 9.46 -12.90
CA PHE A 435 10.03 8.41 -13.86
C PHE A 435 10.35 8.95 -15.27
N PRO A 436 11.07 8.20 -16.12
CA PRO A 436 11.33 8.63 -17.48
C PRO A 436 10.04 8.90 -18.26
N VAL A 437 10.04 9.89 -19.15
CA VAL A 437 8.85 10.24 -19.94
C VAL A 437 8.33 9.00 -20.68
N VAL A 438 7.07 8.64 -20.40
CA VAL A 438 6.41 7.49 -21.02
C VAL A 438 5.61 7.94 -22.24
N THR A 439 5.76 7.20 -23.33
CA THR A 439 4.87 7.27 -24.49
C THR A 439 3.84 6.15 -24.36
N PRO A 440 2.56 6.48 -24.09
CA PRO A 440 1.47 5.51 -24.06
C PRO A 440 1.28 4.86 -25.44
N ALA A 441 0.94 3.58 -25.47
CA ALA A 441 0.57 2.88 -26.69
C ALA A 441 -0.94 2.97 -26.99
N GLY A 442 -1.76 3.11 -25.94
CA GLY A 442 -3.21 3.28 -26.06
C GLY A 442 -3.64 4.73 -26.30
N THR A 443 -4.83 4.91 -26.86
CA THR A 443 -5.50 6.23 -26.84
C THR A 443 -6.36 6.34 -25.58
N ASN A 444 -6.29 7.46 -24.87
CA ASN A 444 -7.04 7.71 -23.64
C ASN A 444 -6.79 6.69 -22.50
N THR A 445 -5.60 6.08 -22.47
CA THR A 445 -5.15 5.19 -21.39
C THR A 445 -4.38 5.98 -20.33
N THR A 446 -4.67 5.71 -19.07
CA THR A 446 -3.83 6.18 -17.96
C THR A 446 -2.63 5.25 -17.85
N VAL A 447 -1.42 5.80 -17.91
CA VAL A 447 -0.19 5.06 -17.61
C VAL A 447 0.00 5.02 -16.10
N LEU A 448 0.22 3.83 -15.57
CA LEU A 448 0.61 3.62 -14.18
C LEU A 448 2.09 3.22 -14.13
N THR A 449 2.86 3.83 -13.24
CA THR A 449 4.30 3.61 -13.13
C THR A 449 4.69 3.18 -11.72
N ASN A 450 5.75 2.40 -11.60
CA ASN A 450 6.40 2.16 -10.31
C ASN A 450 7.91 2.03 -10.46
N MET A 451 8.63 2.43 -9.40
CA MET A 451 10.08 2.30 -9.29
C MET A 451 10.42 1.28 -8.21
N GLU A 452 11.33 0.36 -8.52
CA GLU A 452 11.71 -0.76 -7.66
C GLU A 452 13.21 -0.79 -7.44
N GLN A 453 13.64 -1.00 -6.20
CA GLN A 453 15.06 -1.28 -5.95
C GLN A 453 15.38 -2.70 -6.46
N TYR A 454 16.51 -2.85 -7.14
CA TYR A 454 16.91 -4.09 -7.81
C TYR A 454 18.35 -4.50 -7.47
N ASN A 455 18.62 -4.68 -6.17
CA ASN A 455 19.90 -5.12 -5.63
C ASN A 455 19.74 -6.45 -4.87
N LEU A 456 20.56 -7.46 -5.20
CA LEU A 456 20.75 -8.65 -4.35
C LEU A 456 21.86 -8.42 -3.33
N GLY A 457 21.77 -9.09 -2.18
CA GLY A 457 22.73 -8.98 -1.08
C GLY A 457 22.10 -9.38 0.25
N ASN A 458 22.87 -9.35 1.34
CA ASN A 458 22.40 -9.50 2.73
C ASN A 458 21.31 -10.60 2.94
N TYR A 459 21.47 -11.71 2.21
CA TYR A 459 20.47 -12.75 2.13
C TYR A 459 20.17 -13.32 3.52
N ARG A 460 18.88 -13.41 3.86
CA ARG A 460 18.37 -13.86 5.17
C ARG A 460 18.83 -13.01 6.38
N SER A 461 19.36 -11.81 6.16
CA SER A 461 19.62 -10.84 7.22
C SER A 461 18.34 -10.08 7.62
N ASP A 462 18.24 -9.74 8.90
CA ASP A 462 17.05 -9.10 9.46
C ASP A 462 16.88 -7.65 8.98
N GLU A 463 15.63 -7.26 8.71
CA GLU A 463 15.29 -5.93 8.20
C GLU A 463 15.80 -4.79 9.09
N THR A 464 15.86 -5.01 10.41
CA THR A 464 16.31 -4.01 11.40
C THR A 464 17.73 -3.52 11.17
N GLU A 465 18.57 -4.34 10.53
CA GLU A 465 19.95 -4.01 10.19
C GLU A 465 20.09 -3.44 8.77
N SER A 466 18.99 -3.25 8.03
CA SER A 466 19.07 -2.90 6.60
C SER A 466 19.74 -1.58 6.26
N ALA A 467 19.89 -0.69 7.24
CA ALA A 467 20.67 0.53 7.09
C ALA A 467 22.19 0.27 7.02
N SER A 468 22.71 -0.74 7.72
CA SER A 468 24.15 -1.03 7.80
C SER A 468 24.65 -2.04 6.76
N PHE A 469 23.76 -2.60 5.94
CA PHE A 469 24.16 -3.49 4.86
C PHE A 469 24.78 -2.71 3.70
N GLY A 470 25.95 -3.18 3.24
CA GLY A 470 26.61 -2.63 2.05
C GLY A 470 25.98 -3.06 0.72
N ASN A 471 25.08 -4.06 0.71
CA ASN A 471 24.39 -4.59 -0.47
C ASN A 471 22.96 -5.05 -0.15
N GLY A 472 22.19 -5.30 -1.22
CA GLY A 472 20.84 -5.88 -1.23
C GLY A 472 19.70 -4.87 -1.05
N PRO A 473 18.47 -5.27 -0.68
CA PRO A 473 17.32 -4.38 -0.69
C PRO A 473 17.16 -3.53 0.59
N SER A 474 16.71 -2.29 0.41
CA SER A 474 16.46 -1.28 1.47
C SER A 474 15.12 -0.59 1.30
N PHE A 475 14.65 -0.48 0.06
CA PHE A 475 13.41 0.18 -0.32
C PHE A 475 12.46 -0.83 -0.92
N ARG A 476 11.31 -0.98 -0.26
CA ARG A 476 10.20 -1.82 -0.68
C ARG A 476 9.56 -1.30 -1.97
N SER A 477 8.84 -2.19 -2.64
CA SER A 477 7.99 -1.81 -3.77
C SER A 477 6.67 -1.21 -3.28
N PHE A 478 6.05 -0.39 -4.12
CA PHE A 478 4.74 0.21 -3.88
C PHE A 478 3.88 0.11 -5.14
N THR A 479 2.56 0.09 -4.92
CA THR A 479 1.55 -0.04 -5.98
C THR A 479 1.80 0.96 -7.11
N PRO A 480 1.70 0.52 -8.38
CA PRO A 480 1.81 1.42 -9.52
C PRO A 480 0.78 2.55 -9.47
N ASN A 481 1.20 3.76 -9.81
CA ASN A 481 0.38 4.96 -9.71
C ASN A 481 0.59 5.90 -10.92
N ALA A 482 -0.21 6.96 -11.01
CA ALA A 482 -0.07 7.94 -12.08
C ALA A 482 1.02 9.00 -11.80
N ASP A 483 1.73 8.90 -10.67
CA ASP A 483 2.79 9.84 -10.34
C ASP A 483 4.04 9.52 -11.15
N ASN A 484 4.66 10.56 -11.68
CA ASN A 484 5.87 10.45 -12.49
C ASN A 484 7.15 10.68 -11.66
N TYR A 485 7.09 10.49 -10.33
CA TYR A 485 8.25 10.62 -9.45
C TYR A 485 8.08 9.81 -8.16
N ARG A 486 9.18 9.50 -7.48
CA ARG A 486 9.19 8.88 -6.16
C ARG A 486 10.35 9.41 -5.34
N SER A 487 10.07 9.78 -4.08
CA SER A 487 11.11 9.99 -3.07
C SER A 487 11.42 8.70 -2.32
N PHE A 488 12.64 8.61 -1.80
CA PHE A 488 13.15 7.49 -1.02
C PHE A 488 13.70 8.02 0.31
N PRO A 489 13.05 7.76 1.45
CA PRO A 489 11.72 7.14 1.60
C PRO A 489 10.56 7.93 0.95
N ARG A 490 9.38 7.31 0.82
CA ARG A 490 8.17 7.97 0.29
C ARG A 490 7.86 9.26 1.03
N ASN A 491 7.34 10.25 0.28
CA ASN A 491 7.10 11.59 0.81
C ASN A 491 6.16 11.57 2.03
N THR A 492 5.22 10.63 2.10
CA THR A 492 4.34 10.45 3.25
C THR A 492 5.08 10.11 4.54
N ILE A 493 6.13 9.28 4.48
CA ILE A 493 7.00 8.95 5.62
C ILE A 493 7.82 10.17 6.01
N LEU A 494 8.41 10.83 5.01
CA LEU A 494 9.20 12.03 5.17
C LEU A 494 8.40 13.15 5.87
N ARG A 495 7.18 13.43 5.43
CA ARG A 495 6.27 14.43 6.04
C ARG A 495 5.95 14.14 7.51
N GLY A 496 5.97 12.86 7.90
CA GLY A 496 5.85 12.42 9.30
C GLY A 496 7.09 12.70 10.17
N GLY A 497 8.15 13.29 9.61
CA GLY A 497 9.41 13.57 10.29
C GLY A 497 10.35 12.37 10.39
N LEU A 498 10.02 11.27 9.72
CA LEU A 498 10.82 10.05 9.70
C LEU A 498 11.72 10.04 8.46
N LEU A 499 13.03 9.91 8.67
CA LEU A 499 14.02 9.78 7.58
C LEU A 499 14.30 8.33 7.20
N THR A 500 13.78 7.39 7.99
CA THR A 500 14.00 5.96 7.81
C THR A 500 12.86 5.22 8.49
N THR A 501 12.35 4.18 7.85
CA THR A 501 11.34 3.29 8.43
C THR A 501 11.57 1.88 7.91
N LYS A 502 10.88 0.91 8.50
CA LYS A 502 10.94 -0.49 8.07
C LYS A 502 10.62 -0.59 6.57
N GLY A 503 11.50 -1.24 5.82
CA GLY A 503 11.38 -1.42 4.37
C GLY A 503 11.65 -0.15 3.56
N GLU A 504 12.04 0.96 4.17
CA GLU A 504 12.59 2.15 3.50
C GLU A 504 13.70 2.76 4.37
N ARG A 505 14.80 2.03 4.54
CA ARG A 505 15.94 2.49 5.34
C ARG A 505 17.03 3.13 4.49
N LEU A 506 17.28 4.41 4.76
CA LEU A 506 18.48 5.08 4.28
C LEU A 506 19.73 4.45 4.89
N THR A 507 20.76 4.24 4.08
CA THR A 507 21.97 3.55 4.51
C THR A 507 22.86 4.40 5.42
N THR A 508 23.52 3.75 6.38
CA THR A 508 24.56 4.29 7.26
C THR A 508 25.97 3.92 6.81
N VAL A 509 26.11 3.17 5.73
CA VAL A 509 27.39 2.71 5.16
C VAL A 509 27.41 3.00 3.67
N GLU A 510 28.58 2.91 3.05
CA GLU A 510 28.67 3.00 1.59
C GLU A 510 27.83 1.90 0.91
N ARG A 511 27.03 2.27 -0.09
CA ARG A 511 26.11 1.36 -0.77
C ARG A 511 25.71 1.84 -2.15
N ALA A 512 25.60 0.92 -3.10
CA ALA A 512 25.01 1.17 -4.40
C ALA A 512 23.54 0.73 -4.44
N TYR A 513 22.66 1.61 -4.88
CA TYR A 513 21.27 1.33 -5.24
C TYR A 513 21.12 1.26 -6.75
N ARG A 514 20.35 0.28 -7.21
CA ARG A 514 19.90 0.15 -8.61
C ARG A 514 18.40 0.30 -8.63
N ILE A 515 17.89 1.29 -9.34
CA ILE A 515 16.45 1.53 -9.45
C ILE A 515 15.97 1.08 -10.83
N ALA A 516 15.04 0.14 -10.83
CA ALA A 516 14.30 -0.35 -11.97
C ALA A 516 13.01 0.46 -12.16
N TYR A 517 12.55 0.53 -13.40
CA TYR A 517 11.38 1.28 -13.80
C TYR A 517 10.43 0.36 -14.55
N ASN A 518 9.14 0.40 -14.19
CA ASN A 518 8.09 -0.34 -14.88
C ASN A 518 6.92 0.59 -15.20
N ALA A 519 6.41 0.50 -16.42
CA ALA A 519 5.22 1.23 -16.89
C ALA A 519 4.13 0.24 -17.31
N ARG A 520 2.89 0.53 -16.89
CA ARG A 520 1.68 -0.24 -17.15
C ARG A 520 0.65 0.60 -17.87
N GLU A 521 -0.09 -0.02 -18.77
CA GLU A 521 -1.34 0.54 -19.32
C GLU A 521 -2.45 -0.47 -19.15
N ILE A 522 -3.66 0.01 -18.85
CA ILE A 522 -4.88 -0.81 -18.77
C ILE A 522 -5.81 -0.44 -19.93
N HIS A 523 -6.21 -1.45 -20.69
CA HIS A 523 -6.97 -1.31 -21.94
C HIS A 523 -8.49 -1.44 -21.70
N ALA A 524 -9.28 -1.14 -22.73
CA ALA A 524 -10.74 -0.95 -22.61
C ALA A 524 -11.49 -2.22 -22.17
N ASP A 525 -10.88 -3.37 -22.41
CA ASP A 525 -11.34 -4.69 -21.99
C ASP A 525 -10.74 -5.15 -20.66
N GLY A 526 -10.08 -4.27 -19.92
CA GLY A 526 -9.53 -4.53 -18.59
C GLY A 526 -8.16 -5.23 -18.56
N TYR A 527 -7.65 -5.68 -19.72
CA TYR A 527 -6.32 -6.28 -19.80
C TYR A 527 -5.24 -5.22 -19.69
N GLY A 528 -4.13 -5.58 -19.05
CA GLY A 528 -2.98 -4.70 -18.97
C GLY A 528 -1.83 -5.11 -19.88
N THR A 529 -0.95 -4.14 -20.10
CA THR A 529 0.35 -4.31 -20.75
C THR A 529 1.43 -3.71 -19.88
N ILE A 530 2.60 -4.34 -19.84
CA ILE A 530 3.75 -3.85 -19.08
C ILE A 530 4.95 -3.64 -19.99
N ASN A 531 5.74 -2.63 -19.66
CA ASN A 531 7.12 -2.50 -20.09
C ASN A 531 8.00 -2.33 -18.86
N SER A 532 8.92 -3.26 -18.67
CA SER A 532 9.92 -3.22 -17.62
C SER A 532 11.28 -2.99 -18.26
N ALA A 533 11.94 -1.89 -17.90
CA ALA A 533 13.18 -1.49 -18.55
C ALA A 533 14.34 -2.47 -18.29
N ASN A 534 15.27 -2.53 -19.25
CA ASN A 534 16.53 -3.26 -19.13
C ASN A 534 17.58 -2.49 -18.32
N SER A 535 17.52 -1.16 -18.41
CA SER A 535 18.47 -0.25 -17.79
C SER A 535 17.98 0.18 -16.41
N PHE A 536 18.93 0.55 -15.55
CA PHE A 536 18.70 1.00 -14.19
C PHE A 536 19.30 2.39 -14.00
N THR A 537 18.75 3.17 -13.06
CA THR A 537 19.48 4.32 -12.51
C THR A 537 20.36 3.83 -11.36
N ASN A 538 21.66 4.11 -11.43
CA ASN A 538 22.61 3.78 -10.37
C ASN A 538 22.76 4.96 -9.41
N ILE A 539 22.68 4.71 -8.12
CA ILE A 539 22.86 5.70 -7.06
C ILE A 539 23.86 5.14 -6.06
N ASN A 540 24.95 5.87 -5.82
CA ASN A 540 26.00 5.47 -4.90
C ASN A 540 25.94 6.37 -3.67
N ALA A 541 25.59 5.80 -2.52
CA ALA A 541 25.71 6.45 -1.22
C ALA A 541 27.18 6.39 -0.80
N VAL A 542 27.81 7.56 -0.68
CA VAL A 542 29.27 7.70 -0.56
C VAL A 542 29.72 7.62 0.89
N GLY A 543 30.69 6.75 1.21
CA GLY A 543 31.26 6.63 2.55
C GLY A 543 31.86 7.94 3.09
N ASN A 544 31.89 8.11 4.43
CA ASN A 544 32.43 9.28 5.12
C ASN A 544 31.78 10.64 4.76
N THR A 545 30.53 10.61 4.27
CA THR A 545 29.70 11.78 3.99
C THR A 545 28.35 11.66 4.70
N GLY A 546 27.56 12.73 4.69
CA GLY A 546 26.19 12.70 5.21
C GLY A 546 26.07 12.76 6.74
N PRO A 547 24.84 12.97 7.27
CA PRO A 547 23.62 13.28 6.52
C PRO A 547 23.57 14.74 6.06
N PHE A 548 23.18 14.98 4.81
CA PHE A 548 22.81 16.32 4.35
C PHE A 548 21.44 16.71 4.94
N ARG A 549 21.40 17.75 5.78
CA ARG A 549 20.19 18.07 6.56
C ARG A 549 20.00 19.55 6.84
N ILE A 550 18.73 19.99 6.85
CA ILE A 550 18.37 21.32 7.34
C ILE A 550 18.55 21.40 8.86
N LEU A 551 19.38 22.33 9.30
CA LEU A 551 19.61 22.67 10.70
C LEU A 551 18.60 23.71 11.19
N TYR A 552 18.28 24.71 10.35
CA TYR A 552 17.27 25.72 10.66
C TYR A 552 16.67 26.36 9.40
N PRO A 553 15.36 26.63 9.38
CA PRO A 553 14.35 26.18 10.35
C PRO A 553 13.98 24.70 10.11
N SER A 554 13.87 23.89 11.17
CA SER A 554 13.67 22.44 11.06
C SER A 554 12.82 21.80 12.16
N GLN A 555 12.71 22.40 13.36
CA GLN A 555 12.16 21.73 14.55
C GLN A 555 10.96 22.48 15.18
N ASN A 556 9.90 22.76 14.42
CA ASN A 556 8.81 23.67 14.85
C ASN A 556 9.29 25.10 15.11
N ASP A 557 10.35 25.49 14.40
CA ASP A 557 10.86 26.84 14.41
C ASP A 557 9.83 27.81 13.82
N SER A 558 9.90 29.06 14.28
CA SER A 558 9.12 30.16 13.72
C SER A 558 10.03 31.10 12.93
N ILE A 559 9.53 31.64 11.83
CA ILE A 559 10.20 32.64 10.99
C ILE A 559 9.24 33.79 10.70
N ILE A 560 9.77 35.00 10.56
CA ILE A 560 8.94 36.19 10.32
C ILE A 560 8.54 36.23 8.84
N ARG A 561 7.24 36.40 8.57
CA ARG A 561 6.71 36.62 7.21
C ARG A 561 7.22 37.93 6.62
N ASN A 562 7.36 38.01 5.30
CA ASN A 562 7.87 39.20 4.60
C ASN A 562 9.22 39.69 5.16
N SER A 563 10.10 38.75 5.47
CA SER A 563 11.42 39.05 6.04
C SER A 563 12.50 38.24 5.34
N VAL A 564 13.74 38.69 5.48
CA VAL A 564 14.91 37.88 5.11
C VAL A 564 15.21 36.94 6.27
N THR A 565 15.31 35.65 5.97
CA THR A 565 15.70 34.61 6.94
C THR A 565 16.90 33.85 6.39
N THR A 566 17.89 33.61 7.23
CA THR A 566 19.01 32.72 6.89
C THR A 566 18.60 31.27 7.13
N ILE A 567 18.65 30.47 6.07
CA ILE A 567 18.47 29.02 6.13
C ILE A 567 19.83 28.39 6.38
N HIS A 568 19.92 27.45 7.32
CA HIS A 568 21.14 26.74 7.67
C HIS A 568 21.01 25.24 7.44
N TRP A 569 22.05 24.62 6.88
CA TRP A 569 22.13 23.19 6.65
C TRP A 569 23.52 22.64 6.86
N ASP A 570 23.58 21.33 7.11
CA ASP A 570 24.80 20.56 7.14
C ASP A 570 25.20 20.22 5.69
N VAL A 571 26.32 20.77 5.21
CA VAL A 571 26.85 20.48 3.86
C VAL A 571 27.24 19.01 3.74
N ALA A 572 27.63 18.37 4.85
CA ALA A 572 27.86 16.94 4.96
C ALA A 572 28.82 16.36 3.91
N ASN A 573 29.89 17.11 3.57
CA ASN A 573 30.88 16.79 2.54
C ASN A 573 30.28 16.55 1.14
N SER A 574 29.08 17.06 0.87
CA SER A 574 28.42 16.90 -0.44
C SER A 574 28.99 17.81 -1.52
N ASP A 575 29.65 18.90 -1.13
CA ASP A 575 30.26 19.90 -2.01
C ASP A 575 31.60 19.46 -2.60
N VAL A 576 32.23 18.43 -2.03
CA VAL A 576 33.52 17.88 -2.47
C VAL A 576 33.37 16.57 -3.25
N ALA A 577 34.42 16.16 -3.96
CA ALA A 577 34.44 14.89 -4.68
C ALA A 577 34.27 13.69 -3.72
N PRO A 578 33.54 12.63 -4.13
CA PRO A 578 32.97 12.39 -5.47
C PRO A 578 31.57 12.97 -5.71
N ILE A 579 30.92 13.61 -4.72
CA ILE A 579 29.54 14.11 -4.84
C ILE A 579 29.47 15.41 -5.67
N ASN A 580 30.41 16.34 -5.45
CA ASN A 580 30.58 17.58 -6.23
C ASN A 580 29.30 18.45 -6.35
N CYS A 581 28.48 18.52 -5.31
CA CYS A 581 27.28 19.36 -5.27
C CYS A 581 27.66 20.81 -4.93
N SER A 582 28.01 21.61 -5.94
CA SER A 582 28.42 23.01 -5.74
C SER A 582 27.28 23.96 -5.38
N ASN A 583 26.04 23.63 -5.75
CA ASN A 583 24.89 24.52 -5.59
C ASN A 583 23.64 23.75 -5.12
N VAL A 584 22.74 24.47 -4.46
CA VAL A 584 21.44 23.97 -4.00
C VAL A 584 20.32 24.94 -4.36
N ASP A 585 19.10 24.41 -4.41
CA ASP A 585 17.85 25.15 -4.56
C ASP A 585 17.02 25.04 -3.28
N ILE A 586 16.39 26.14 -2.88
CA ILE A 586 15.59 26.23 -1.65
C ILE A 586 14.13 26.49 -2.00
N TYR A 587 13.25 25.62 -1.52
CA TYR A 587 11.82 25.66 -1.77
C TYR A 587 11.02 25.75 -0.48
N LEU A 588 9.81 26.30 -0.59
CA LEU A 588 8.82 26.40 0.47
C LEU A 588 7.53 25.67 0.08
N SER A 589 7.08 24.82 0.99
CA SER A 589 5.76 24.19 0.98
C SER A 589 4.81 24.96 1.88
N THR A 590 3.54 25.01 1.49
CA THR A 590 2.44 25.56 2.29
C THR A 590 1.46 24.48 2.81
N ASP A 591 1.61 23.24 2.33
CA ASP A 591 0.69 22.11 2.53
C ASP A 591 1.28 20.97 3.39
N GLY A 592 2.21 21.30 4.28
CA GLY A 592 2.86 20.33 5.16
C GLY A 592 3.85 19.43 4.42
N GLY A 593 4.45 19.90 3.33
CA GLY A 593 5.45 19.17 2.54
C GLY A 593 4.85 18.21 1.51
N ALA A 594 3.56 18.32 1.18
CA ALA A 594 2.98 17.51 0.12
C ALA A 594 3.50 17.98 -1.24
N THR A 595 3.56 19.30 -1.45
CA THR A 595 4.15 19.94 -2.62
C THR A 595 5.09 21.08 -2.22
N PHE A 596 6.00 21.47 -3.12
CA PHE A 596 6.97 22.56 -2.92
C PHE A 596 6.91 23.59 -4.06
N PRO A 597 5.78 24.31 -4.22
CA PRO A 597 5.56 25.17 -5.38
C PRO A 597 6.31 26.52 -5.32
N LEU A 598 6.72 26.96 -4.14
CA LEU A 598 7.36 28.26 -3.96
C LEU A 598 8.88 28.10 -3.96
N VAL A 599 9.54 28.77 -4.89
CA VAL A 599 11.00 28.86 -4.96
C VAL A 599 11.45 30.05 -4.12
N LEU A 600 12.28 29.79 -3.10
CA LEU A 600 12.86 30.83 -2.24
C LEU A 600 14.22 31.31 -2.76
N ALA A 601 15.03 30.38 -3.27
CA ALA A 601 16.30 30.67 -3.93
C ALA A 601 16.69 29.52 -4.86
N GLN A 602 17.47 29.79 -5.92
CA GLN A 602 17.99 28.78 -6.83
C GLN A 602 19.48 28.97 -7.05
N ASN A 603 20.18 27.87 -7.33
CA ASN A 603 21.61 27.83 -7.62
C ASN A 603 22.47 28.57 -6.56
N VAL A 604 22.07 28.56 -5.29
CA VAL A 604 22.88 29.18 -4.23
C VAL A 604 24.06 28.27 -3.86
N PRO A 605 25.25 28.81 -3.54
CA PRO A 605 26.40 27.99 -3.19
C PRO A 605 26.11 27.04 -2.02
N ASN A 606 26.52 25.78 -2.14
CA ASN A 606 26.37 24.76 -1.10
C ASN A 606 27.36 24.97 0.06
N THR A 607 27.18 26.05 0.81
CA THR A 607 28.14 26.54 1.84
C THR A 607 27.61 26.42 3.27
N GLY A 608 26.44 25.79 3.45
CA GLY A 608 25.83 25.54 4.76
C GLY A 608 24.88 26.64 5.23
N SER A 609 24.78 27.75 4.50
CA SER A 609 23.76 28.76 4.75
C SER A 609 23.46 29.63 3.53
N ALA A 610 22.23 30.14 3.45
CA ALA A 610 21.83 31.15 2.47
C ALA A 610 20.68 32.01 3.01
N ASP A 611 20.72 33.30 2.70
CA ASP A 611 19.62 34.22 2.97
C ASP A 611 18.52 34.06 1.93
N VAL A 612 17.27 33.96 2.38
CA VAL A 612 16.09 33.86 1.51
C VAL A 612 15.03 34.85 1.95
N THR A 613 14.23 35.33 0.99
CA THR A 613 13.07 36.18 1.28
C THR A 613 11.86 35.30 1.53
N ILE A 614 11.31 35.37 2.75
CA ILE A 614 10.11 34.64 3.15
C ILE A 614 8.88 35.42 2.67
N PRO A 615 7.93 34.79 1.96
CA PRO A 615 6.74 35.48 1.46
C PRO A 615 5.86 35.99 2.59
N ASP A 616 5.01 36.97 2.28
CA ASP A 616 4.08 37.58 3.24
C ASP A 616 2.85 36.69 3.51
N LEU A 617 3.07 35.45 3.95
CA LEU A 617 2.04 34.44 4.17
C LEU A 617 2.13 33.88 5.60
N ALA A 618 1.02 33.87 6.33
CA ALA A 618 0.95 33.21 7.64
C ALA A 618 0.62 31.72 7.47
N ILE A 619 1.55 30.83 7.84
CA ILE A 619 1.45 29.39 7.56
C ILE A 619 1.95 28.60 8.78
N ASN A 620 1.11 27.73 9.35
CA ASN A 620 1.48 26.85 10.47
C ASN A 620 1.97 25.46 10.04
N THR A 621 1.88 25.19 8.74
CA THR A 621 2.19 23.91 8.10
C THR A 621 3.33 24.04 7.08
N ALA A 622 4.17 25.07 7.19
CA ALA A 622 5.21 25.28 6.19
C ALA A 622 6.27 24.18 6.29
N ARG A 623 6.87 23.82 5.16
CA ARG A 623 8.09 23.00 5.13
C ARG A 623 9.10 23.66 4.22
N ILE A 624 10.36 23.71 4.65
CA ILE A 624 11.48 24.13 3.80
C ILE A 624 12.11 22.88 3.20
N LYS A 625 12.45 22.90 1.91
CA LYS A 625 13.23 21.86 1.22
C LYS A 625 14.48 22.48 0.61
N ILE A 626 15.62 21.84 0.81
CA ILE A 626 16.87 22.14 0.12
C ILE A 626 17.19 20.95 -0.78
N LYS A 627 17.24 21.17 -2.08
CA LYS A 627 17.54 20.14 -3.09
C LYS A 627 18.87 20.46 -3.75
N ALA A 628 19.70 19.44 -3.96
CA ALA A 628 20.93 19.58 -4.72
C ALA A 628 20.66 19.99 -6.17
N SER A 629 21.35 21.01 -6.68
CA SER A 629 21.24 21.40 -8.09
C SER A 629 22.06 20.42 -8.94
N GLY A 630 21.43 19.77 -9.92
CA GLY A 630 22.09 18.77 -10.77
C GLY A 630 22.30 17.39 -10.12
N ASN A 631 21.73 17.15 -8.94
CA ASN A 631 21.75 15.85 -8.26
C ASN A 631 20.35 15.56 -7.67
N ILE A 632 20.14 14.34 -7.16
CA ILE A 632 18.81 13.83 -6.76
C ILE A 632 18.55 13.90 -5.26
N PHE A 633 19.60 14.13 -4.45
CA PHE A 633 19.47 14.16 -3.01
C PHE A 633 18.89 15.50 -2.53
N PHE A 634 18.18 15.44 -1.41
CA PHE A 634 17.56 16.62 -0.80
C PHE A 634 17.41 16.44 0.71
N SER A 635 17.07 17.53 1.37
CA SER A 635 16.57 17.54 2.74
C SER A 635 15.35 18.43 2.85
N PHE A 636 14.50 18.18 3.84
CA PHE A 636 13.41 19.07 4.21
C PHE A 636 13.33 19.20 5.73
N SER A 637 12.65 20.26 6.20
CA SER A 637 12.50 20.54 7.63
C SER A 637 11.83 19.36 8.35
N ARG A 638 12.40 18.90 9.47
CA ARG A 638 11.92 17.68 10.17
C ARG A 638 10.49 17.81 10.67
N MET A 639 10.12 19.02 11.11
CA MET A 639 8.78 19.39 11.54
C MET A 639 8.25 20.56 10.70
N ASN A 640 6.97 20.89 10.91
CA ASN A 640 6.39 22.09 10.31
C ASN A 640 7.15 23.32 10.80
N VAL A 641 7.30 24.32 9.96
CA VAL A 641 7.83 25.63 10.31
C VAL A 641 6.64 26.59 10.40
N VAL A 642 6.64 27.46 11.40
CA VAL A 642 5.61 28.48 11.56
C VAL A 642 6.08 29.77 10.88
N ILE A 643 5.43 30.18 9.81
CA ILE A 643 5.64 31.48 9.19
C ILE A 643 4.62 32.44 9.79
N GLY A 644 5.10 33.44 10.54
CA GLY A 644 4.24 34.31 11.35
C GLY A 644 4.90 35.64 11.68
N ASN A 645 4.57 36.22 12.83
CA ASN A 645 5.10 37.53 13.26
C ASN A 645 6.23 37.42 14.30
N THR A 646 6.63 36.20 14.63
CA THR A 646 7.69 35.91 15.60
C THR A 646 8.69 34.96 14.97
N ALA A 647 9.97 35.08 15.36
CA ALA A 647 11.02 34.16 14.94
C ALA A 647 11.61 33.40 16.13
N SER A 648 11.98 32.14 15.89
CA SER A 648 12.82 31.34 16.77
C SER A 648 14.28 31.70 16.54
N ILE A 649 15.11 31.59 17.58
CA ILE A 649 16.56 31.86 17.49
C ILE A 649 17.28 30.60 16.98
N PHE A 650 18.19 30.76 16.01
CA PHE A 650 19.10 29.70 15.59
C PHE A 650 20.34 29.68 16.48
N ASP A 651 20.58 28.57 17.18
CA ASP A 651 21.75 28.36 18.05
C ASP A 651 22.75 27.42 17.37
N THR A 652 23.91 27.95 16.97
CA THR A 652 25.00 27.20 16.33
C THR A 652 25.94 26.54 17.34
N THR A 653 25.73 26.73 18.64
CA THR A 653 26.60 26.17 19.67
C THR A 653 26.00 24.87 20.18
N ASN A 654 26.63 23.72 19.90
CA ASN A 654 26.46 22.51 20.73
C ASN A 654 27.15 22.75 22.09
N THR A 655 26.83 23.85 22.77
CA THR A 655 27.32 24.10 24.11
C THR A 655 26.45 23.34 25.11
N THR A 656 27.10 22.70 26.07
CA THR A 656 26.54 22.33 27.38
C THR A 656 26.18 23.57 28.22
N SER A 657 25.79 24.67 27.58
CA SER A 657 25.26 25.85 28.23
C SER A 657 23.75 25.88 28.08
N VAL A 658 23.13 26.43 29.10
CA VAL A 658 21.71 26.34 29.39
C VAL A 658 20.93 27.04 28.27
N ARG A 659 20.16 26.25 27.50
CA ARG A 659 18.99 26.73 26.72
C ARG A 659 18.25 27.76 27.57
N ASP A 660 17.60 28.76 26.98
CA ASP A 660 16.56 29.49 27.70
C ASP A 660 15.57 28.46 28.25
N VAL A 661 15.77 28.14 29.53
CA VAL A 661 14.94 27.18 30.23
C VAL A 661 13.64 27.97 30.34
N VAL A 662 12.57 27.45 29.74
CA VAL A 662 11.31 27.49 30.48
C VAL A 662 11.63 26.78 31.79
N LYS A 663 12.19 27.50 32.77
CA LYS A 663 12.74 26.95 34.01
C LYS A 663 11.67 26.01 34.53
N GLU A 664 11.93 24.70 34.45
CA GLU A 664 11.05 23.73 35.05
C GLU A 664 11.02 24.09 36.53
N ASN A 665 9.94 24.72 36.94
CA ASN A 665 9.85 25.23 38.29
C ASN A 665 9.84 24.01 39.22
N PRO A 666 10.79 23.91 40.16
CA PRO A 666 10.98 22.74 41.02
C PRO A 666 9.81 22.54 42.00
N ILE A 667 8.84 23.45 41.98
CA ILE A 667 7.62 23.42 42.77
C ILE A 667 6.44 22.94 41.94
N ASN A 668 5.86 21.82 42.37
CA ASN A 668 4.57 21.33 41.94
C ASN A 668 3.48 21.88 42.87
N ILE A 669 2.33 22.24 42.28
CA ILE A 669 1.17 22.70 43.04
C ILE A 669 -0.08 21.94 42.62
N TYR A 670 -0.89 21.51 43.59
CA TYR A 670 -2.14 20.82 43.30
C TYR A 670 -3.09 20.78 44.52
N PRO A 671 -4.41 20.71 44.32
CA PRO A 671 -5.09 20.99 43.05
C PRO A 671 -4.94 22.46 42.67
N ASN A 672 -4.89 22.75 41.36
CA ASN A 672 -4.91 24.11 40.84
C ASN A 672 -5.88 24.14 39.65
N PRO A 673 -7.12 24.62 39.84
CA PRO A 673 -7.55 25.51 40.91
C PRO A 673 -7.69 24.86 42.31
N ALA A 674 -7.38 25.61 43.37
CA ALA A 674 -7.55 25.20 44.77
C ALA A 674 -8.84 25.76 45.37
N MET A 675 -9.51 24.98 46.21
CA MET A 675 -10.68 25.41 46.97
C MET A 675 -10.28 25.77 48.41
N ASP A 676 -10.02 24.76 49.24
CA ASP A 676 -9.68 24.97 50.66
C ASP A 676 -8.19 24.84 50.97
N ILE A 677 -7.48 23.97 50.24
CA ILE A 677 -6.07 23.67 50.47
C ILE A 677 -5.33 23.58 49.12
N LEU A 678 -4.22 24.29 49.01
CA LEU A 678 -3.23 24.14 47.95
C LEU A 678 -2.02 23.37 48.50
N ASN A 679 -1.73 22.19 47.93
CA ASN A 679 -0.49 21.47 48.21
C ASN A 679 0.63 22.04 47.35
N VAL A 680 1.81 22.18 47.95
CA VAL A 680 3.03 22.69 47.33
C VAL A 680 4.14 21.68 47.61
N GLU A 681 4.67 21.06 46.56
CA GLU A 681 5.69 20.01 46.67
C GLU A 681 6.97 20.39 45.95
N LEU A 682 8.10 20.15 46.60
CA LEU A 682 9.43 20.32 46.05
C LEU A 682 9.87 19.00 45.40
N GLN A 683 10.17 19.03 44.11
CA GLN A 683 10.68 17.87 43.40
C GLN A 683 12.07 17.47 43.94
N THR A 684 12.14 16.30 44.58
CA THR A 684 13.27 15.84 45.41
C THR A 684 14.60 15.72 44.66
N LEU A 685 14.60 15.38 43.37
CA LEU A 685 15.81 15.28 42.54
C LEU A 685 16.44 16.65 42.20
N LYS A 686 15.71 17.76 42.39
CA LYS A 686 16.16 19.15 42.09
C LYS A 686 16.12 20.04 43.33
N ALA A 687 15.97 19.44 44.52
CA ALA A 687 15.64 20.16 45.73
C ALA A 687 16.79 21.04 46.24
N GLN A 688 16.52 22.34 46.32
CA GLN A 688 17.28 23.32 47.10
C GLN A 688 16.32 23.91 48.14
N GLU A 689 16.83 24.32 49.29
CA GLU A 689 16.00 25.01 50.27
C GLU A 689 15.65 26.42 49.77
N GLY A 690 14.45 26.89 50.10
CA GLY A 690 14.02 28.21 49.67
C GLY A 690 12.78 28.74 50.34
N LYS A 691 12.53 30.03 50.13
CA LYS A 691 11.40 30.79 50.66
C LYS A 691 10.27 30.81 49.64
N LEU A 692 9.06 30.60 50.12
CA LEU A 692 7.83 30.70 49.35
C LEU A 692 7.04 31.93 49.79
N ALA A 693 6.39 32.60 48.84
CA ALA A 693 5.43 33.67 49.09
C ALA A 693 4.27 33.57 48.10
N LEU A 694 3.03 33.55 48.59
CA LEU A 694 1.83 33.65 47.76
C LEU A 694 1.40 35.12 47.69
N VAL A 695 1.22 35.63 46.49
CA VAL A 695 0.95 37.05 46.22
C VAL A 695 -0.35 37.21 45.46
N ASN A 696 -1.20 38.15 45.85
CA ASN A 696 -2.45 38.44 45.14
C ASN A 696 -2.22 39.30 43.87
N ALA A 697 -3.26 39.51 43.08
CA ALA A 697 -3.18 40.25 41.80
C ALA A 697 -2.72 41.72 41.93
N VAL A 698 -2.84 42.33 43.12
CA VAL A 698 -2.36 43.70 43.40
C VAL A 698 -0.94 43.72 43.98
N GLY A 699 -0.26 42.57 44.07
CA GLY A 699 1.13 42.47 44.51
C GLY A 699 1.32 42.34 46.02
N GLN A 700 0.25 42.20 46.82
CA GLN A 700 0.34 41.99 48.26
C GLN A 700 0.64 40.53 48.59
N VAL A 701 1.57 40.29 49.51
CA VAL A 701 1.90 38.95 50.01
C VAL A 701 0.81 38.52 51.00
N VAL A 702 0.12 37.43 50.69
CA VAL A 702 -1.00 36.89 51.50
C VAL A 702 -0.60 35.65 52.30
N TRP A 703 0.53 35.02 51.96
CA TRP A 703 1.10 33.90 52.72
C TRP A 703 2.60 33.78 52.46
N THR A 704 3.37 33.31 53.45
CA THR A 704 4.79 32.99 53.30
C THR A 704 5.13 31.67 54.00
N GLY A 705 6.13 30.96 53.50
CA GLY A 705 6.68 29.77 54.13
C GLY A 705 8.07 29.41 53.64
N THR A 706 8.62 28.32 54.12
CA THR A 706 9.92 27.79 53.70
C THR A 706 9.79 26.31 53.38
N ILE A 707 10.43 25.86 52.30
CA ILE A 707 10.42 24.47 51.86
C ILE A 707 11.86 23.95 51.76
N SER A 708 12.08 22.72 52.18
CA SER A 708 13.40 22.07 52.24
C SER A 708 13.30 20.60 51.85
N ARG A 709 14.43 19.91 51.74
CA ARG A 709 14.44 18.45 51.50
C ARG A 709 13.82 17.66 52.66
N SER A 710 14.00 18.13 53.89
CA SER A 710 13.43 17.50 55.09
C SER A 710 11.92 17.76 55.24
N ASN A 711 11.38 18.75 54.52
CA ASN A 711 9.96 19.08 54.49
C ASN A 711 9.53 19.39 53.05
N ALA A 712 9.56 18.37 52.19
CA ALA A 712 9.40 18.50 50.73
C ALA A 712 7.94 18.73 50.28
N ALA A 713 6.97 18.78 51.20
CA ALA A 713 5.57 19.04 50.90
C ALA A 713 4.96 19.98 51.94
N LEU A 714 4.23 20.99 51.49
CA LEU A 714 3.56 21.99 52.31
C LEU A 714 2.09 22.12 51.91
N LYS A 715 1.25 22.47 52.88
CA LYS A 715 -0.17 22.77 52.65
C LYS A 715 -0.42 24.23 52.97
N ILE A 716 -0.96 24.97 51.99
CA ILE A 716 -1.40 26.35 52.16
C ILE A 716 -2.93 26.33 52.27
N ASN A 717 -3.48 26.83 53.38
CA ASN A 717 -4.92 26.98 53.54
C ASN A 717 -5.40 28.17 52.68
N THR A 718 -6.19 27.87 51.65
CA THR A 718 -6.75 28.87 50.73
C THR A 718 -8.20 29.23 51.03
N ALA A 719 -8.87 28.56 51.99
CA ALA A 719 -10.29 28.77 52.29
C ALA A 719 -10.62 30.23 52.69
N GLN A 720 -9.67 30.92 53.34
CA GLN A 720 -9.83 32.30 53.77
C GLN A 720 -9.42 33.33 52.70
N LEU A 721 -8.85 32.88 51.57
CA LEU A 721 -8.48 33.78 50.46
C LEU A 721 -9.72 34.14 49.63
N ALA A 722 -9.68 35.28 48.95
CA ALA A 722 -10.72 35.66 47.99
C ALA A 722 -10.60 34.81 46.71
N GLN A 723 -11.70 34.60 46.00
CA GLN A 723 -11.67 33.95 44.70
C GLN A 723 -10.86 34.81 43.71
N GLY A 724 -9.91 34.20 43.00
CA GLY A 724 -9.06 34.94 42.07
C GLY A 724 -7.75 34.26 41.73
N ILE A 725 -6.91 35.00 40.99
CA ILE A 725 -5.58 34.56 40.57
C ILE A 725 -4.52 35.11 41.52
N TYR A 726 -3.64 34.21 41.95
CA TYR A 726 -2.49 34.46 42.80
C TYR A 726 -1.21 33.99 42.10
N ILE A 727 -0.06 34.50 42.55
CA ILE A 727 1.27 34.06 42.10
C ILE A 727 2.02 33.50 43.30
N LEU A 728 2.35 32.21 43.26
CA LEU A 728 3.27 31.59 44.19
C LEU A 728 4.70 31.84 43.70
N LYS A 729 5.45 32.61 44.48
CA LYS A 729 6.87 32.89 44.29
C LYS A 729 7.69 31.92 45.12
N TYR A 730 8.71 31.31 44.53
CA TYR A 730 9.70 30.48 45.20
C TYR A 730 11.08 31.05 44.94
N LYS A 731 11.81 31.40 46.00
CA LYS A 731 13.19 31.89 45.93
C LYS A 731 14.11 30.88 46.61
N ASN A 732 14.97 30.23 45.84
CA ASN A 732 15.93 29.30 46.42
C ASN A 732 17.08 30.05 47.12
N ASN A 733 17.83 29.33 47.98
CA ASN A 733 18.97 29.90 48.68
C ASN A 733 20.15 30.23 47.76
N ALA A 734 20.14 29.77 46.50
CA ALA A 734 21.07 30.20 45.45
C ALA A 734 20.70 31.56 44.83
N GLY A 735 19.59 32.18 45.27
CA GLY A 735 19.15 33.50 44.84
C GLY A 735 18.26 33.51 43.60
N GLU A 736 17.87 32.35 43.07
CA GLU A 736 17.02 32.21 41.90
C GLU A 736 15.53 32.26 42.26
N ASP A 737 14.75 32.97 41.44
CA ASP A 737 13.31 33.12 41.60
C ASP A 737 12.53 32.25 40.59
N PHE A 738 11.44 31.62 41.06
CA PHE A 738 10.52 30.80 40.28
C PHE A 738 9.07 31.18 40.60
N TYR A 739 8.16 31.02 39.62
CA TYR A 739 6.77 31.47 39.75
C TYR A 739 5.78 30.39 39.30
N ARG A 740 4.67 30.22 40.04
CA ARG A 740 3.49 29.45 39.62
C ARG A 740 2.23 30.31 39.74
N LYS A 741 1.38 30.25 38.71
CA LYS A 741 0.02 30.80 38.78
C LYS A 741 -0.84 29.87 39.63
N VAL A 742 -1.49 30.40 40.65
CA VAL A 742 -2.45 29.69 41.51
C VAL A 742 -3.82 30.31 41.27
N SER A 743 -4.81 29.48 41.00
CA SER A 743 -6.21 29.90 40.91
C SER A 743 -6.94 29.42 42.16
N VAL A 744 -7.57 30.32 42.91
CA VAL A 744 -8.43 29.96 44.04
C VAL A 744 -9.88 30.09 43.60
N LEU A 745 -10.63 29.00 43.72
CA LEU A 745 -12.08 28.93 43.48
C LEU A 745 -12.79 28.74 44.81
N LYS A 746 -14.06 29.16 44.88
CA LYS A 746 -14.94 28.88 46.02
C LYS A 746 -16.12 28.05 45.56
#